data_AF-A0AB36C0V9-F1
#
_entry.id   AF-A0AB36C0V9-F1
#
_cell.length_a   1.000
_cell.length_b   1.000
_cell.length_c   1.000
_cell.angle_alpha   90.00
_cell.angle_beta   90.00
_cell.angle_gamma   90.00
#
_symmetry.space_group_name_H-M   'P 1'
#
loop_
_entity.id
_entity.type
_entity.pdbx_description
1 polymer ?
#
loop_
_entity_poly.entity_id
_entity_poly.type
_entity_poly.pdbx_seq_one_letter_code
_entity_poly.pdbx_strand_id
1 'polypeptide(L)'
;MVSETTNSHVYPKANEGGETASVAPNPSFPNMEETVLKYWDKDDTFNKSVERNPSGDHSQNEFVFFDGPPFANGLPHYGHLLTGYAKDVIPRYQTMKGRKVNRVFGWDTHGLPAELEAQKELGIDSVDQIEKMGIDKFNDACRASVLKYTHEWQDYVHRQARWVDFEHGYKTLNIPYMESVMWAFKQLYEKGLAYQGYRVLPYCPKDQTPLSAHELRMDADVYQDRQDTTVSVAVKLRDEEDAYAVFWTTTPWTVPTNFAIVVGADIDYVEVRPTQGKYAGKKFYFGKPLLSKYEKELGEDYEVVRELKGSEMAGWRYWPVFPYFAGDKAESEGNVPGPEGYQIFTADYVDTVEGTGLVHQAPYGEDDMNTLNAHGIKSTDVLDAGCRFTAQCPDYEGMYVFDANKPILRNLRNGDGPLAEIPAEHRAILFQEKSYVHSYPHCWRCATPLIYKPVSSWFVSVTKIKPRLLELNQQINWIPENVKDGQFGKWLANARDWSISRNRFWGSPIPVWVSDDPKYPRVDVYGSLEELKADFGDYPRDKDGNVNMHRPWIDNLTRVNPDDPTGKSHMHRISDVLDCWFESGSMSFAQFHYPFENKEKFEQHFPADYIVEYIGQTRGWFYLLHVMATALFDRPAFKNVICHGIVLGSDGQKMSKHLRNYPDVNGVFDKYGSDAMRWFLMSSPILRGGNLIVTAEGIRDTVRQVMLPVWSSYYFFTLYANAANGGAGFDARQLRADEVAGLPEMDRYLLARTRRLVERVEKSLDEFAISDACDAASDFIDVLTNWYIRNTRDRFWKEDTNAFNTLYTVLEVFMRVLAPLAPMESESVWRGLTGGESVHLADWPYVSDEKTGEATELGRVLVDDPALVDAMEKVREIVSGTLSLRKAAQIRVRQPLAKLTVVVEDVDAVKAYDEILKSELNIKDIEFCTMEDAGSQGLKIVHELKVNARAAGPRLGKQVQFAIKASKTGAWHVDAATGAPVVETPNGEVALEAGEYELINRVEEENAAEVDASVSAALPTGGFVILDTVLTADLEAEGYARDVIRAVQDTRKAADLDIADRIALVLTVPSANVADVERFRDLIAHETLATSFAVKEGAELGVEVVKA
;
A
#
# COMPACT_ATOMS: atom_id res chain seq x y z
N MET A 1 32.93 34.75 45.98
CA MET A 1 32.24 35.43 44.87
C MET A 1 32.75 34.81 43.59
N VAL A 2 32.01 33.83 43.06
CA VAL A 2 32.27 33.23 41.75
C VAL A 2 31.10 33.67 40.88
N SER A 3 31.44 34.31 39.78
CA SER A 3 30.58 35.01 38.83
C SER A 3 29.58 34.06 38.17
N GLU A 4 28.28 34.25 38.42
CA GLU A 4 27.21 33.84 37.51
C GLU A 4 27.28 34.72 36.26
N THR A 5 28.01 34.28 35.24
CA THR A 5 27.82 34.76 33.86
C THR A 5 26.73 33.91 33.22
N THR A 6 25.49 34.36 33.29
CA THR A 6 24.43 33.94 32.37
C THR A 6 24.77 34.48 30.98
N ASN A 7 25.49 33.70 30.18
CA ASN A 7 25.59 33.96 28.75
C ASN A 7 24.19 33.78 28.14
N SER A 8 23.58 34.89 27.75
CA SER A 8 22.31 34.93 27.00
C SER A 8 22.60 34.44 25.58
N HIS A 9 22.39 33.15 25.30
CA HIS A 9 22.44 32.64 23.94
C HIS A 9 21.32 33.23 23.08
N VAL A 10 21.60 33.55 21.82
CA VAL A 10 20.63 34.07 20.84
C VAL A 10 19.72 32.96 20.33
N TYR A 11 20.26 31.75 20.18
CA TYR A 11 19.53 30.54 19.78
C TYR A 11 19.65 29.45 20.86
N PRO A 12 18.62 28.60 21.06
CA PRO A 12 17.33 28.62 20.36
C PRO A 12 16.46 29.83 20.76
N LYS A 13 15.75 30.45 19.81
CA LYS A 13 14.82 31.56 20.07
C LYS A 13 13.54 31.09 20.78
N ALA A 14 13.11 29.86 20.51
CA ALA A 14 12.03 29.19 21.22
C ALA A 14 12.37 27.70 21.39
N ASN A 15 11.80 27.10 22.44
CA ASN A 15 11.91 25.67 22.72
C ASN A 15 10.57 25.20 23.30
N GLU A 16 10.05 24.08 22.80
CA GLU A 16 8.80 23.46 23.24
C GLU A 16 8.80 23.14 24.75
N GLY A 17 9.96 22.80 25.32
CA GLY A 17 10.13 22.32 26.70
C GLY A 17 10.52 23.38 27.75
N GLY A 18 10.74 24.63 27.35
CA GLY A 18 10.89 25.77 28.28
C GLY A 18 12.19 25.89 29.12
N GLU A 19 13.14 24.94 29.08
CA GLU A 19 14.26 24.93 30.07
C GLU A 19 15.70 24.78 29.54
N THR A 20 15.98 24.51 28.25
CA THR A 20 17.38 24.37 27.79
C THR A 20 17.91 25.61 27.07
N ALA A 21 18.99 26.20 27.60
CA ALA A 21 19.67 27.37 27.04
C ALA A 21 20.55 27.06 25.79
N SER A 22 20.69 25.79 25.39
CA SER A 22 21.51 25.39 24.25
C SER A 22 20.94 24.18 23.50
N VAL A 23 21.26 24.06 22.21
CA VAL A 23 20.88 22.94 21.34
C VAL A 23 21.85 21.78 21.57
N ALA A 24 21.33 20.57 21.84
CA ALA A 24 22.17 19.39 22.03
C ALA A 24 22.77 18.90 20.69
N PRO A 25 24.05 18.51 20.64
CA PRO A 25 24.66 17.97 19.41
C PRO A 25 24.08 16.62 18.98
N ASN A 26 23.62 15.80 19.93
CA ASN A 26 22.99 14.50 19.68
C ASN A 26 21.64 14.48 20.41
N PRO A 27 20.52 14.73 19.72
CA PRO A 27 19.21 14.76 20.34
C PRO A 27 18.65 13.35 20.55
N SER A 28 17.72 13.22 21.51
CA SER A 28 16.78 12.10 21.52
C SER A 28 15.54 12.51 20.73
N PHE A 29 15.42 12.04 19.48
CA PHE A 29 14.25 12.32 18.64
C PHE A 29 12.93 11.92 19.30
N PRO A 30 12.78 10.73 19.92
CA PRO A 30 11.54 10.37 20.62
C PRO A 30 11.13 11.37 21.71
N ASN A 31 12.09 11.84 22.53
CA ASN A 31 11.79 12.80 23.60
C ASN A 31 11.45 14.18 23.04
N MET A 32 12.12 14.58 21.96
CA MET A 32 11.84 15.83 21.26
C MET A 32 10.41 15.81 20.68
N GLU A 33 10.04 14.72 20.02
CA GLU A 33 8.69 14.50 19.48
C GLU A 33 7.61 14.57 20.56
N GLU A 34 7.79 13.91 21.71
CA GLU A 34 6.83 14.02 22.82
C GLU A 34 6.66 15.44 23.35
N THR A 35 7.73 16.24 23.30
CA THR A 35 7.69 17.64 23.74
C THR A 35 6.94 18.50 22.73
N VAL A 36 7.16 18.27 21.43
CA VAL A 36 6.41 18.90 20.34
C VAL A 36 4.92 18.57 20.42
N LEU A 37 4.56 17.30 20.61
CA LEU A 37 3.16 16.89 20.74
C LEU A 37 2.45 17.61 21.90
N LYS A 38 3.08 17.65 23.09
CA LYS A 38 2.56 18.40 24.25
C LYS A 38 2.42 19.90 23.97
N TYR A 39 3.35 20.47 23.21
CA TYR A 39 3.25 21.87 22.79
C TYR A 39 2.04 22.08 21.88
N TRP A 40 1.87 21.29 20.83
CA TRP A 40 0.72 21.40 19.92
C TRP A 40 -0.62 21.22 20.62
N ASP A 41 -0.73 20.28 21.56
CA ASP A 41 -1.95 20.07 22.34
C ASP A 41 -2.29 21.29 23.20
N LYS A 42 -1.29 21.88 23.86
CA LYS A 42 -1.47 23.05 24.71
C LYS A 42 -1.78 24.31 23.89
N ASP A 43 -1.13 24.44 22.75
CA ASP A 43 -1.26 25.59 21.86
C ASP A 43 -2.51 25.52 20.98
N ASP A 44 -3.11 24.34 20.84
CA ASP A 44 -4.21 24.06 19.91
C ASP A 44 -3.83 24.30 18.44
N THR A 45 -2.58 23.96 18.11
CA THR A 45 -1.96 24.29 16.81
C THR A 45 -2.71 23.66 15.63
N PHE A 46 -3.26 22.46 15.79
CA PHE A 46 -4.04 21.81 14.73
C PHE A 46 -5.28 22.63 14.36
N ASN A 47 -6.12 22.99 15.33
CA ASN A 47 -7.34 23.75 15.05
C ASN A 47 -7.01 25.14 14.48
N LYS A 48 -6.01 25.82 15.05
CA LYS A 48 -5.49 27.09 14.48
C LYS A 48 -5.07 26.94 13.02
N SER A 49 -4.41 25.84 12.66
CA SER A 49 -3.98 25.59 11.27
C SER A 49 -5.15 25.45 10.29
N VAL A 50 -6.29 24.91 10.76
CA VAL A 50 -7.50 24.77 9.95
C VAL A 50 -8.30 26.07 9.91
N GLU A 51 -8.43 26.76 11.03
CA GLU A 51 -9.25 27.96 11.18
C GLU A 51 -8.63 29.20 10.52
N ARG A 52 -7.29 29.30 10.45
CA ARG A 52 -6.62 30.44 9.82
C ARG A 52 -6.96 30.60 8.33
N ASN A 53 -7.28 29.49 7.66
CA ASN A 53 -7.59 29.49 6.23
C ASN A 53 -9.11 29.61 6.02
N PRO A 54 -9.60 30.64 5.32
CA PRO A 54 -11.03 30.79 5.07
C PRO A 54 -11.52 29.73 4.07
N SER A 55 -12.76 29.28 4.24
CA SER A 55 -13.45 28.35 3.33
C SER A 55 -13.67 28.95 1.93
N GLY A 56 -13.80 30.28 1.84
CA GLY A 56 -14.16 31.00 0.61
C GLY A 56 -15.67 30.97 0.35
N ASP A 57 -16.09 31.53 -0.79
CA ASP A 57 -17.48 31.42 -1.24
C ASP A 57 -17.78 29.98 -1.65
N HIS A 58 -18.89 29.42 -1.18
CA HIS A 58 -19.31 28.03 -1.46
C HIS A 58 -18.19 26.97 -1.32
N SER A 59 -17.35 27.08 -0.28
CA SER A 59 -16.23 26.15 0.01
C SER A 59 -15.16 26.04 -1.09
N GLN A 60 -15.05 27.02 -1.98
CA GLN A 60 -14.09 27.00 -3.11
C GLN A 60 -12.60 26.95 -2.69
N ASN A 61 -12.27 27.35 -1.46
CA ASN A 61 -10.92 27.28 -0.91
C ASN A 61 -10.67 26.04 -0.04
N GLU A 62 -11.65 25.14 0.07
CA GLU A 62 -11.46 23.88 0.80
C GLU A 62 -10.74 22.84 -0.06
N PHE A 63 -9.93 22.01 0.57
CA PHE A 63 -9.46 20.75 0.00
C PHE A 63 -10.14 19.62 0.75
N VAL A 64 -11.07 18.94 0.09
CA VAL A 64 -11.93 17.94 0.71
C VAL A 64 -11.21 16.60 0.79
N PHE A 65 -10.92 16.18 2.01
CA PHE A 65 -10.31 14.89 2.31
C PHE A 65 -11.32 13.96 2.97
N PHE A 66 -11.51 12.75 2.44
CA PHE A 66 -12.28 11.70 3.11
C PHE A 66 -11.35 10.67 3.74
N ASP A 67 -11.55 10.45 5.03
CA ASP A 67 -10.83 9.45 5.80
C ASP A 67 -11.57 8.12 5.75
N GLY A 68 -10.98 7.11 5.10
CA GLY A 68 -11.51 5.75 5.12
C GLY A 68 -11.58 5.22 6.56
N PRO A 69 -12.76 4.80 7.04
CA PRO A 69 -12.94 4.48 8.46
C PRO A 69 -12.32 3.11 8.77
N PRO A 70 -11.33 3.00 9.69
CA PRO A 70 -10.87 1.71 10.14
C PRO A 70 -11.94 0.97 10.96
N PHE A 71 -11.87 -0.35 10.96
CA PHE A 71 -12.64 -1.18 11.88
C PHE A 71 -12.13 -1.00 13.31
N ALA A 72 -13.04 -0.71 14.24
CA ALA A 72 -12.72 -0.55 15.65
C ALA A 72 -12.64 -1.90 16.41
N ASN A 73 -11.86 -2.87 15.92
CA ASN A 73 -11.84 -4.23 16.48
C ASN A 73 -10.44 -4.77 16.84
N GLY A 74 -9.44 -3.89 16.94
CA GLY A 74 -8.11 -4.28 17.39
C GLY A 74 -7.07 -3.16 17.25
N LEU A 75 -5.88 -3.41 17.81
CA LEU A 75 -4.76 -2.46 17.76
C LEU A 75 -4.22 -2.19 16.33
N PRO A 76 -3.74 -0.96 16.05
CA PRO A 76 -3.05 -0.59 14.82
C PRO A 76 -1.82 -1.44 14.48
N HIS A 77 -1.39 -1.39 13.22
CA HIS A 77 -0.23 -2.10 12.68
C HIS A 77 0.36 -1.29 11.51
N TYR A 78 1.56 -1.62 11.00
CA TYR A 78 2.24 -0.84 9.93
C TYR A 78 1.39 -0.45 8.72
N GLY A 79 0.43 -1.29 8.30
CA GLY A 79 -0.56 -0.91 7.28
C GLY A 79 -1.33 0.37 7.65
N HIS A 80 -1.86 0.47 8.87
CA HIS A 80 -2.55 1.66 9.37
C HIS A 80 -1.63 2.88 9.49
N LEU A 81 -0.35 2.70 9.84
CA LEU A 81 0.61 3.82 9.89
C LEU A 81 0.88 4.35 8.50
N LEU A 82 1.21 3.47 7.57
CA LEU A 82 1.49 3.87 6.20
C LEU A 82 0.34 4.72 5.64
N THR A 83 -0.89 4.21 5.78
CA THR A 83 -2.08 4.94 5.36
C THR A 83 -2.23 6.24 6.16
N GLY A 84 -2.07 6.22 7.49
CA GLY A 84 -2.19 7.39 8.35
C GLY A 84 -1.19 8.51 8.03
N TYR A 85 0.06 8.17 7.68
CA TYR A 85 1.07 9.15 7.27
C TYR A 85 0.70 9.77 5.93
N ALA A 86 0.29 8.97 4.94
CA ALA A 86 -0.15 9.48 3.64
C ALA A 86 -1.42 10.37 3.75
N LYS A 87 -2.30 10.06 4.73
CA LYS A 87 -3.48 10.87 5.10
C LYS A 87 -3.12 12.18 5.83
N ASP A 88 -1.86 12.38 6.20
CA ASP A 88 -1.42 13.56 6.94
C ASP A 88 -0.50 14.45 6.09
N VAL A 89 0.43 13.86 5.33
CA VAL A 89 1.38 14.60 4.45
C VAL A 89 0.65 15.55 3.50
N ILE A 90 -0.30 15.02 2.70
CA ILE A 90 -0.99 15.82 1.68
C ILE A 90 -1.90 16.88 2.32
N PRO A 91 -2.75 16.57 3.33
CA PRO A 91 -3.51 17.60 4.01
C PRO A 91 -2.68 18.68 4.69
N ARG A 92 -1.53 18.34 5.31
CA ARG A 92 -0.61 19.35 5.88
C ARG A 92 -0.06 20.27 4.80
N TYR A 93 0.44 19.70 3.71
CA TYR A 93 0.92 20.46 2.56
C TYR A 93 -0.15 21.42 2.02
N GLN A 94 -1.38 20.93 1.78
CA GLN A 94 -2.49 21.76 1.30
C GLN A 94 -2.86 22.88 2.29
N THR A 95 -2.83 22.61 3.61
CA THR A 95 -3.02 23.66 4.63
C THR A 95 -1.95 24.74 4.56
N MET A 96 -0.68 24.37 4.37
CA MET A 96 0.41 25.32 4.18
C MET A 96 0.30 26.09 2.86
N LYS A 97 -0.31 25.51 1.81
CA LYS A 97 -0.69 26.22 0.57
C LYS A 97 -1.82 27.25 0.77
N GLY A 98 -2.37 27.38 1.98
CA GLY A 98 -3.47 28.30 2.29
C GLY A 98 -4.87 27.73 2.06
N ARG A 99 -4.99 26.42 1.80
CA ARG A 99 -6.29 25.74 1.67
C ARG A 99 -6.87 25.43 3.06
N LYS A 100 -8.19 25.52 3.20
CA LYS A 100 -8.85 24.98 4.40
C LYS A 100 -9.01 23.47 4.24
N VAL A 101 -8.52 22.69 5.20
CA VAL A 101 -8.54 21.21 5.10
C VAL A 101 -9.13 20.64 6.37
N ASN A 102 -10.43 20.35 6.34
CA ASN A 102 -11.12 19.67 7.44
C ASN A 102 -10.71 18.19 7.44
N ARG A 103 -10.30 17.67 8.60
CA ARG A 103 -9.79 16.29 8.75
C ARG A 103 -10.51 15.64 9.92
N VAL A 104 -11.55 14.86 9.64
CA VAL A 104 -12.34 14.17 10.67
C VAL A 104 -12.04 12.67 10.65
N PHE A 105 -11.95 12.06 11.83
CA PHE A 105 -11.72 10.62 11.93
C PHE A 105 -13.04 9.85 11.84
N GLY A 106 -13.02 8.76 11.08
CA GLY A 106 -14.17 7.87 10.92
C GLY A 106 -14.00 6.54 11.64
N TRP A 107 -15.10 5.93 12.08
CA TRP A 107 -15.09 4.57 12.62
C TRP A 107 -16.12 3.68 11.94
N ASP A 108 -15.65 2.54 11.42
CA ASP A 108 -16.53 1.46 10.99
C ASP A 108 -16.76 0.54 12.21
N THR A 109 -18.00 0.57 12.70
CA THR A 109 -18.36 0.03 14.01
C THR A 109 -19.31 -1.16 13.94
N HIS A 110 -19.72 -1.57 12.75
CA HIS A 110 -20.74 -2.59 12.52
C HIS A 110 -20.22 -3.84 11.80
N GLY A 111 -21.09 -4.84 11.70
CA GLY A 111 -20.87 -6.04 10.90
C GLY A 111 -20.04 -7.11 11.58
N LEU A 112 -19.75 -8.16 10.81
CA LEU A 112 -19.00 -9.35 11.25
C LEU A 112 -17.69 -9.03 12.00
N PRO A 113 -16.88 -8.03 11.61
CA PRO A 113 -15.61 -7.76 12.31
C PRO A 113 -15.80 -7.35 13.78
N ALA A 114 -16.87 -6.60 14.09
CA ALA A 114 -17.22 -6.20 15.45
C ALA A 114 -17.88 -7.34 16.22
N GLU A 115 -18.83 -8.05 15.59
CA GLU A 115 -19.52 -9.17 16.23
C GLU A 115 -18.58 -10.32 16.61
N LEU A 116 -17.62 -10.66 15.74
CA LEU A 116 -16.69 -11.76 16.00
C LEU A 116 -15.72 -11.45 17.14
N GLU A 117 -15.30 -10.19 17.30
CA GLU A 117 -14.47 -9.79 18.44
C GLU A 117 -15.28 -9.82 19.74
N ALA A 118 -16.51 -9.31 19.73
CA ALA A 118 -17.41 -9.40 20.88
C ALA A 118 -17.72 -10.86 21.26
N GLN A 119 -17.97 -11.73 20.27
CA GLN A 119 -18.13 -13.18 20.48
C GLN A 119 -16.91 -13.79 21.18
N LYS A 120 -15.71 -13.43 20.74
CA LYS A 120 -14.45 -13.91 21.33
C LYS A 120 -14.27 -13.43 22.78
N GLU A 121 -14.57 -12.16 23.07
CA GLU A 121 -14.54 -11.60 24.42
C GLU A 121 -15.54 -12.29 25.36
N LEU A 122 -16.72 -12.64 24.83
CA LEU A 122 -17.79 -13.32 25.57
C LEU A 122 -17.64 -14.85 25.63
N GLY A 123 -16.72 -15.43 24.87
CA GLY A 123 -16.57 -16.90 24.74
C GLY A 123 -17.73 -17.58 24.01
N ILE A 124 -18.39 -16.87 23.08
CA ILE A 124 -19.50 -17.36 22.26
C ILE A 124 -18.96 -17.93 20.94
N ASP A 125 -19.44 -19.10 20.55
CA ASP A 125 -18.98 -19.82 19.34
C ASP A 125 -20.05 -20.06 18.27
N SER A 126 -21.31 -19.75 18.57
CA SER A 126 -22.47 -20.07 17.72
C SER A 126 -23.58 -19.03 17.79
N VAL A 127 -24.37 -18.94 16.72
CA VAL A 127 -25.51 -18.03 16.60
C VAL A 127 -26.59 -18.33 17.64
N ASP A 128 -26.89 -19.61 17.90
CA ASP A 128 -27.86 -20.02 18.92
C ASP A 128 -27.53 -19.50 20.32
N GLN A 129 -26.23 -19.37 20.66
CA GLN A 129 -25.81 -18.82 21.95
C GLN A 129 -26.08 -17.32 22.04
N ILE A 130 -25.96 -16.58 20.93
CA ILE A 130 -26.30 -15.16 20.83
C ILE A 130 -27.80 -14.98 21.08
N GLU A 131 -28.63 -15.78 20.42
CA GLU A 131 -30.08 -15.71 20.59
C GLU A 131 -30.51 -16.05 22.02
N LYS A 132 -29.89 -17.07 22.65
CA LYS A 132 -30.11 -17.42 24.05
C LYS A 132 -29.69 -16.32 25.02
N MET A 133 -28.62 -15.58 24.71
CA MET A 133 -28.16 -14.44 25.50
C MET A 133 -29.15 -13.26 25.43
N GLY A 134 -29.72 -13.04 24.24
CA GLY A 134 -30.56 -11.91 23.88
C GLY A 134 -29.83 -10.95 22.95
N ILE A 135 -30.47 -10.58 21.84
CA ILE A 135 -29.91 -9.69 20.79
C ILE A 135 -29.53 -8.33 21.38
N ASP A 136 -30.35 -7.80 22.28
CA ASP A 136 -30.09 -6.52 22.97
C ASP A 136 -28.76 -6.55 23.73
N LYS A 137 -28.53 -7.59 24.53
CA LYS A 137 -27.30 -7.73 25.32
C LYS A 137 -26.08 -7.97 24.44
N PHE A 138 -26.24 -8.75 23.37
CA PHE A 138 -25.15 -8.98 22.43
C PHE A 138 -24.75 -7.70 21.68
N ASN A 139 -25.73 -6.93 21.22
CA ASN A 139 -25.50 -5.64 20.57
C ASN A 139 -24.89 -4.61 21.53
N ASP A 140 -25.30 -4.59 22.81
CA ASP A 140 -24.67 -3.77 23.84
C ASP A 140 -23.19 -4.16 24.06
N ALA A 141 -22.86 -5.45 24.02
CA ALA A 141 -21.47 -5.93 24.10
C ALA A 141 -20.64 -5.54 22.87
N CYS A 142 -21.21 -5.66 21.66
CA CYS A 142 -20.57 -5.19 20.42
C CYS A 142 -20.25 -3.69 20.51
N ARG A 143 -21.21 -2.87 20.93
CA ARG A 143 -21.02 -1.42 21.14
C ARG A 143 -19.91 -1.11 22.13
N ALA A 144 -19.85 -1.82 23.26
CA ALA A 144 -18.81 -1.62 24.26
C ALA A 144 -17.41 -2.00 23.75
N SER A 145 -17.31 -3.13 23.03
CA SER A 145 -16.05 -3.62 22.47
C SER A 145 -15.46 -2.65 21.46
N VAL A 146 -16.27 -2.12 20.52
CA VAL A 146 -15.78 -1.18 19.51
C VAL A 146 -15.32 0.15 20.11
N LEU A 147 -16.02 0.66 21.13
CA LEU A 147 -15.65 1.92 21.78
C LEU A 147 -14.33 1.82 22.56
N LYS A 148 -14.01 0.65 23.12
CA LYS A 148 -12.75 0.42 23.84
C LYS A 148 -11.52 0.69 22.96
N TYR A 149 -11.52 0.17 21.72
CA TYR A 149 -10.37 0.33 20.83
C TYR A 149 -10.21 1.77 20.31
N THR A 150 -11.25 2.61 20.34
CA THR A 150 -11.15 3.99 19.84
C THR A 150 -10.13 4.83 20.61
N HIS A 151 -10.00 4.63 21.93
CA HIS A 151 -9.02 5.35 22.75
C HIS A 151 -7.58 4.91 22.46
N GLU A 152 -7.33 3.60 22.37
CA GLU A 152 -5.99 3.07 22.03
C GLU A 152 -5.51 3.59 20.67
N TRP A 153 -6.43 3.76 19.72
CA TRP A 153 -6.14 4.35 18.43
C TRP A 153 -5.91 5.87 18.48
N GLN A 154 -6.62 6.61 19.34
CA GLN A 154 -6.39 8.05 19.52
C GLN A 154 -4.95 8.30 19.96
N ASP A 155 -4.50 7.60 21.01
CA ASP A 155 -3.11 7.69 21.50
C ASP A 155 -2.11 7.32 20.41
N TYR A 156 -2.43 6.29 19.64
CA TYR A 156 -1.60 5.80 18.55
C TYR A 156 -1.45 6.82 17.41
N VAL A 157 -2.56 7.41 16.97
CA VAL A 157 -2.62 8.43 15.91
C VAL A 157 -1.98 9.73 16.36
N HIS A 158 -2.14 10.08 17.64
CA HIS A 158 -1.46 11.23 18.25
C HIS A 158 0.05 11.05 18.23
N ARG A 159 0.57 9.89 18.67
CA ARG A 159 2.00 9.56 18.65
C ARG A 159 2.59 9.58 17.22
N GLN A 160 1.76 9.23 16.22
CA GLN A 160 2.10 9.31 14.80
C GLN A 160 2.30 10.77 14.29
N ALA A 161 1.87 11.77 15.06
CA ALA A 161 1.72 13.15 14.61
C ALA A 161 0.78 13.28 13.41
N ARG A 162 -0.29 12.48 13.37
CA ARG A 162 -1.36 12.63 12.38
C ARG A 162 -2.42 13.58 12.95
N TRP A 163 -2.58 14.74 12.33
CA TRP A 163 -3.59 15.72 12.75
C TRP A 163 -4.95 15.39 12.18
N VAL A 164 -5.87 15.05 13.08
CA VAL A 164 -7.24 14.67 12.76
C VAL A 164 -8.15 14.95 13.96
N ASP A 165 -9.37 15.40 13.67
CA ASP A 165 -10.41 15.67 14.65
C ASP A 165 -11.15 14.37 15.01
N PHE A 166 -11.00 13.95 16.27
CA PHE A 166 -11.72 12.81 16.84
C PHE A 166 -13.03 13.20 17.53
N GLU A 167 -13.20 14.46 17.90
CA GLU A 167 -14.36 14.96 18.63
C GLU A 167 -15.56 15.07 17.70
N HIS A 168 -15.36 15.68 16.53
CA HIS A 168 -16.38 15.83 15.48
C HIS A 168 -16.30 14.74 14.40
N GLY A 169 -15.65 13.62 14.73
CA GLY A 169 -15.59 12.43 13.88
C GLY A 169 -16.94 11.75 13.69
N TYR A 170 -17.01 10.79 12.77
CA TYR A 170 -18.23 10.02 12.51
C TYR A 170 -18.04 8.55 12.93
N LYS A 171 -19.14 7.90 13.34
CA LYS A 171 -19.19 6.47 13.64
C LYS A 171 -20.41 5.89 12.95
N THR A 172 -20.27 4.72 12.32
CA THR A 172 -21.40 4.11 11.59
C THR A 172 -22.60 3.75 12.48
N LEU A 173 -22.36 3.53 13.79
CA LEU A 173 -23.41 3.29 14.80
C LEU A 173 -24.20 4.53 15.24
N ASN A 174 -23.78 5.73 14.83
CA ASN A 174 -24.47 6.96 15.22
C ASN A 174 -25.84 7.03 14.50
N ILE A 175 -26.90 7.38 15.24
CA ILE A 175 -28.27 7.43 14.69
C ILE A 175 -28.39 8.32 13.44
N PRO A 176 -27.82 9.55 13.38
CA PRO A 176 -27.81 10.36 12.16
C PRO A 176 -27.17 9.66 10.95
N TYR A 177 -26.10 8.89 11.18
CA TYR A 177 -25.43 8.15 10.11
C TYR A 177 -26.32 7.01 9.60
N MET A 178 -26.90 6.23 10.50
CA MET A 178 -27.81 5.11 10.17
C MET A 178 -29.07 5.59 9.45
N GLU A 179 -29.61 6.76 9.80
CA GLU A 179 -30.76 7.35 9.12
C GLU A 179 -30.42 7.75 7.67
N SER A 180 -29.20 8.26 7.44
CA SER A 180 -28.71 8.55 6.08
C SER A 180 -28.51 7.26 5.27
N VAL A 181 -28.04 6.19 5.91
CA VAL A 181 -27.95 4.85 5.30
C VAL A 181 -29.33 4.30 4.93
N MET A 182 -30.33 4.49 5.79
CA MET A 182 -31.74 4.16 5.52
C MET A 182 -32.28 4.95 4.32
N TRP A 183 -32.02 6.26 4.27
CA TRP A 183 -32.35 7.10 3.12
C TRP A 183 -31.73 6.55 1.82
N ALA A 184 -30.44 6.21 1.85
CA ALA A 184 -29.75 5.70 0.68
C ALA A 184 -30.37 4.41 0.16
N PHE A 185 -30.72 3.48 1.05
CA PHE A 185 -31.44 2.25 0.67
C PHE A 185 -32.78 2.58 0.01
N LYS A 186 -33.59 3.47 0.59
CA LYS A 186 -34.87 3.89 0.01
C LYS A 186 -34.68 4.50 -1.38
N GLN A 187 -33.69 5.37 -1.56
CA GLN A 187 -33.41 5.97 -2.87
C GLN A 187 -33.02 4.94 -3.92
N LEU A 188 -32.21 3.94 -3.56
CA LEU A 188 -31.89 2.83 -4.46
C LEU A 188 -33.14 2.01 -4.80
N TYR A 189 -34.03 1.77 -3.85
CA TYR A 189 -35.29 1.08 -4.08
C TYR A 189 -36.21 1.85 -5.03
N GLU A 190 -36.42 3.15 -4.80
CA GLU A 190 -37.24 4.02 -5.65
C GLU A 190 -36.68 4.14 -7.08
N LYS A 191 -35.35 4.10 -7.24
CA LYS A 191 -34.68 4.06 -8.55
C LYS A 191 -34.71 2.67 -9.22
N GLY A 192 -35.31 1.66 -8.60
CA GLY A 192 -35.35 0.28 -9.13
C GLY A 192 -33.96 -0.39 -9.15
N LEU A 193 -33.06 0.08 -8.29
CA LEU A 193 -31.71 -0.46 -8.11
C LEU A 193 -31.60 -1.38 -6.89
N ALA A 194 -32.44 -1.23 -5.86
CA ALA A 194 -32.53 -2.20 -4.77
C ALA A 194 -33.68 -3.20 -4.99
N TYR A 195 -33.44 -4.50 -4.86
CA TYR A 195 -34.46 -5.54 -5.04
C TYR A 195 -34.15 -6.79 -4.21
N GLN A 196 -35.19 -7.57 -3.89
CA GLN A 196 -35.03 -8.89 -3.27
C GLN A 196 -34.86 -9.95 -4.36
N GLY A 197 -33.87 -10.84 -4.19
CA GLY A 197 -33.65 -11.99 -5.07
C GLY A 197 -33.39 -13.26 -4.28
N TYR A 198 -33.80 -14.40 -4.83
CA TYR A 198 -33.39 -15.72 -4.35
C TYR A 198 -32.25 -16.22 -5.22
N ARG A 199 -31.02 -16.23 -4.69
CA ARG A 199 -29.80 -16.54 -5.45
C ARG A 199 -28.87 -17.45 -4.67
N VAL A 200 -28.03 -18.18 -5.40
CA VAL A 200 -26.93 -18.94 -4.81
C VAL A 200 -25.81 -17.97 -4.47
N LEU A 201 -25.48 -17.86 -3.18
CA LEU A 201 -24.43 -16.99 -2.68
C LEU A 201 -23.40 -17.80 -1.89
N PRO A 202 -22.14 -17.33 -1.84
CA PRO A 202 -21.20 -17.81 -0.83
C PRO A 202 -21.81 -17.62 0.56
N TYR A 203 -21.77 -18.66 1.37
CA TYR A 203 -22.45 -18.71 2.66
C TYR A 203 -21.51 -19.29 3.71
N CYS A 204 -21.40 -18.58 4.84
CA CYS A 204 -20.61 -19.04 5.96
C CYS A 204 -21.48 -19.89 6.90
N PRO A 205 -21.21 -21.20 7.05
CA PRO A 205 -22.03 -22.07 7.91
C PRO A 205 -21.87 -21.74 9.40
N LYS A 206 -20.70 -21.25 9.81
CA LYS A 206 -20.43 -20.87 11.19
C LYS A 206 -21.11 -19.57 11.57
N ASP A 207 -21.00 -18.57 10.69
CA ASP A 207 -21.57 -17.24 10.92
C ASP A 207 -23.03 -17.15 10.44
N GLN A 208 -23.57 -18.22 9.84
CA GLN A 208 -24.94 -18.35 9.33
C GLN A 208 -25.41 -17.15 8.50
N THR A 209 -24.58 -16.69 7.56
CA THR A 209 -24.88 -15.53 6.72
C THR A 209 -24.29 -15.68 5.32
N PRO A 210 -24.96 -15.14 4.27
CA PRO A 210 -24.32 -14.96 2.98
C PRO A 210 -23.21 -13.92 3.06
N LEU A 211 -22.24 -14.06 2.15
CA LEU A 211 -21.18 -13.12 1.88
C LEU A 211 -21.28 -12.66 0.42
N SER A 212 -20.76 -11.48 0.13
CA SER A 212 -20.72 -10.90 -1.19
C SER A 212 -19.49 -11.39 -1.99
N ALA A 213 -19.56 -11.30 -3.32
CA ALA A 213 -18.47 -11.71 -4.19
C ALA A 213 -17.18 -10.87 -3.98
N HIS A 214 -17.32 -9.61 -3.58
CA HIS A 214 -16.17 -8.72 -3.39
C HIS A 214 -15.39 -9.09 -2.13
N GLU A 215 -16.07 -9.47 -1.04
CA GLU A 215 -15.44 -9.97 0.20
C GLU A 215 -14.55 -11.20 -0.04
N LEU A 216 -14.89 -12.06 -1.01
CA LEU A 216 -14.08 -13.24 -1.34
C LEU A 216 -12.80 -12.93 -2.13
N ARG A 217 -12.66 -11.71 -2.66
CA ARG A 217 -11.59 -11.34 -3.56
C ARG A 217 -10.69 -10.23 -3.00
N MET A 218 -11.00 -9.74 -1.80
CA MET A 218 -10.22 -8.69 -1.11
C MET A 218 -8.84 -9.18 -0.66
N ASP A 219 -8.78 -10.38 -0.09
CA ASP A 219 -7.55 -10.96 0.45
C ASP A 219 -7.17 -12.25 -0.27
N ALA A 220 -5.86 -12.47 -0.49
CA ALA A 220 -5.34 -13.69 -1.10
C ALA A 220 -5.64 -14.94 -0.25
N ASP A 221 -5.73 -14.77 1.08
CA ASP A 221 -5.89 -15.86 2.04
C ASP A 221 -7.32 -16.42 2.11
N VAL A 222 -8.28 -15.83 1.38
CA VAL A 222 -9.64 -16.37 1.27
C VAL A 222 -9.62 -17.72 0.55
N TYR A 223 -8.78 -17.85 -0.46
CA TYR A 223 -8.65 -19.08 -1.24
C TYR A 223 -7.46 -19.87 -0.74
N GLN A 224 -7.71 -21.07 -0.19
CA GLN A 224 -6.69 -21.91 0.42
C GLN A 224 -6.75 -23.31 -0.18
N ASP A 225 -5.59 -23.95 -0.30
CA ASP A 225 -5.52 -25.34 -0.75
C ASP A 225 -6.19 -26.25 0.28
N ARG A 226 -7.16 -27.02 -0.19
CA ARG A 226 -7.92 -27.98 0.61
C ARG A 226 -7.93 -29.33 -0.09
N GLN A 227 -7.80 -30.39 0.70
CA GLN A 227 -7.96 -31.76 0.23
C GLN A 227 -9.42 -32.20 0.41
N ASP A 228 -10.09 -32.52 -0.69
CA ASP A 228 -11.46 -33.02 -0.72
C ASP A 228 -11.54 -34.38 -1.44
N THR A 229 -12.64 -35.10 -1.18
CA THR A 229 -12.96 -36.35 -1.90
C THR A 229 -13.87 -36.04 -3.07
N THR A 230 -13.37 -36.29 -4.28
CA THR A 230 -14.16 -36.25 -5.51
C THR A 230 -14.82 -37.59 -5.81
N VAL A 231 -15.96 -37.53 -6.48
CA VAL A 231 -16.66 -38.72 -6.96
C VAL A 231 -17.12 -38.60 -8.39
N SER A 232 -17.14 -39.74 -9.07
CA SER A 232 -17.90 -39.91 -10.31
C SER A 232 -19.05 -40.86 -10.03
N VAL A 233 -20.27 -40.44 -10.37
CA VAL A 233 -21.51 -41.19 -10.12
C VAL A 233 -22.16 -41.51 -11.47
N ALA A 234 -22.39 -42.80 -11.72
CA ALA A 234 -23.03 -43.28 -12.93
C ALA A 234 -24.53 -43.48 -12.68
N VAL A 235 -25.37 -42.67 -13.31
CA VAL A 235 -26.84 -42.73 -13.20
C VAL A 235 -27.45 -43.54 -14.33
N LYS A 236 -28.43 -44.40 -14.01
CA LYS A 236 -29.07 -45.29 -14.98
C LYS A 236 -29.99 -44.52 -15.93
N LEU A 237 -29.77 -44.63 -17.25
CA LEU A 237 -30.69 -44.09 -18.26
C LEU A 237 -31.98 -44.93 -18.33
N ARG A 238 -33.13 -44.28 -18.58
CA ARG A 238 -34.45 -44.94 -18.62
C ARG A 238 -34.71 -45.68 -19.91
N ASP A 239 -34.34 -45.08 -21.03
CA ASP A 239 -34.74 -45.55 -22.38
C ASP A 239 -33.65 -46.41 -23.06
N GLU A 240 -32.55 -46.69 -22.36
CA GLU A 240 -31.46 -47.53 -22.84
C GLU A 240 -31.13 -48.65 -21.85
N GLU A 241 -31.05 -49.89 -22.35
CA GLU A 241 -30.71 -51.07 -21.54
C GLU A 241 -29.25 -51.00 -21.05
N ASP A 242 -29.07 -51.20 -19.73
CA ASP A 242 -27.77 -51.22 -19.04
C ASP A 242 -26.82 -50.03 -19.33
N ALA A 243 -27.39 -48.88 -19.70
CA ALA A 243 -26.63 -47.66 -19.99
C ALA A 243 -26.68 -46.62 -18.85
N TYR A 244 -25.56 -45.91 -18.66
CA TYR A 244 -25.34 -44.97 -17.58
C TYR A 244 -24.64 -43.69 -18.02
N ALA A 245 -25.16 -42.52 -17.62
CA ALA A 245 -24.47 -41.25 -17.74
C ALA A 245 -23.59 -41.02 -16.49
N VAL A 246 -22.30 -40.71 -16.67
CA VAL A 246 -21.36 -40.58 -15.55
C VAL A 246 -21.05 -39.11 -15.32
N PHE A 247 -21.56 -38.53 -14.24
CA PHE A 247 -21.19 -37.17 -13.84
C PHE A 247 -20.10 -37.17 -12.77
N TRP A 248 -19.39 -36.05 -12.62
CA TRP A 248 -18.37 -35.86 -11.59
C TRP A 248 -18.67 -34.68 -10.68
N THR A 249 -18.25 -34.76 -9.41
CA THR A 249 -18.35 -33.66 -8.44
C THR A 249 -17.28 -33.73 -7.35
N THR A 250 -16.86 -32.56 -6.86
CA THR A 250 -16.03 -32.37 -5.66
C THR A 250 -16.86 -32.28 -4.37
N THR A 251 -18.19 -32.20 -4.48
CA THR A 251 -19.12 -31.97 -3.35
C THR A 251 -20.14 -33.12 -3.23
N PRO A 252 -19.76 -34.31 -2.71
CA PRO A 252 -20.67 -35.46 -2.60
C PRO A 252 -21.97 -35.14 -1.86
N TRP A 253 -21.96 -34.24 -0.88
CA TRP A 253 -23.14 -33.78 -0.16
C TRP A 253 -24.23 -33.14 -1.04
N THR A 254 -23.91 -32.70 -2.26
CA THR A 254 -24.90 -32.14 -3.20
C THR A 254 -25.62 -33.20 -4.04
N VAL A 255 -25.12 -34.44 -4.05
CA VAL A 255 -25.64 -35.54 -4.87
C VAL A 255 -27.09 -35.94 -4.52
N PRO A 256 -27.53 -35.95 -3.24
CA PRO A 256 -28.94 -36.18 -2.89
C PRO A 256 -29.93 -35.21 -3.55
N THR A 257 -29.46 -34.03 -3.96
CA THR A 257 -30.22 -32.98 -4.65
C THR A 257 -29.87 -32.86 -6.13
N ASN A 258 -29.39 -33.93 -6.76
CA ASN A 258 -29.21 -33.96 -8.21
C ASN A 258 -30.57 -33.97 -8.91
N PHE A 259 -30.89 -32.91 -9.66
CA PHE A 259 -32.16 -32.78 -10.38
C PHE A 259 -32.03 -32.82 -11.91
N ALA A 260 -30.84 -32.55 -12.45
CA ALA A 260 -30.53 -32.66 -13.87
C ALA A 260 -29.05 -32.97 -14.11
N ILE A 261 -28.69 -33.22 -15.36
CA ILE A 261 -27.30 -33.27 -15.82
C ILE A 261 -27.17 -32.32 -17.02
N VAL A 262 -26.06 -31.60 -17.14
CA VAL A 262 -25.73 -30.81 -18.33
C VAL A 262 -24.52 -31.37 -19.08
N VAL A 263 -24.54 -31.20 -20.39
CA VAL A 263 -23.46 -31.51 -21.34
C VAL A 263 -23.18 -30.31 -22.24
N GLY A 264 -21.96 -30.20 -22.77
CA GLY A 264 -21.66 -29.17 -23.78
C GLY A 264 -22.21 -29.58 -25.13
N ALA A 265 -23.01 -28.72 -25.78
CA ALA A 265 -23.70 -29.06 -27.03
C ALA A 265 -22.75 -29.54 -28.14
N ASP A 266 -21.57 -28.92 -28.25
CA ASP A 266 -20.56 -29.18 -29.28
C ASP A 266 -19.44 -30.12 -28.83
N ILE A 267 -19.42 -30.54 -27.56
CA ILE A 267 -18.43 -31.47 -27.03
C ILE A 267 -18.68 -32.87 -27.60
N ASP A 268 -17.60 -33.58 -27.94
CA ASP A 268 -17.65 -34.99 -28.35
C ASP A 268 -17.76 -35.90 -27.12
N TYR A 269 -18.74 -36.78 -27.13
CA TYR A 269 -18.99 -37.81 -26.13
C TYR A 269 -18.84 -39.21 -26.72
N VAL A 270 -18.56 -40.18 -25.87
CA VAL A 270 -18.35 -41.59 -26.21
C VAL A 270 -19.23 -42.47 -25.36
N GLU A 271 -19.85 -43.46 -25.99
CA GLU A 271 -20.42 -44.63 -25.32
C GLU A 271 -19.33 -45.70 -25.21
N VAL A 272 -19.00 -46.11 -23.99
CA VAL A 272 -18.02 -47.18 -23.75
C VAL A 272 -18.63 -48.37 -23.05
N ARG A 273 -18.20 -49.56 -23.44
CA ARG A 273 -18.65 -50.84 -22.89
C ARG A 273 -17.45 -51.67 -22.43
N PRO A 274 -17.19 -51.75 -21.10
CA PRO A 274 -16.23 -52.69 -20.54
C PRO A 274 -16.52 -54.13 -20.98
N THR A 275 -15.48 -54.85 -21.39
CA THR A 275 -15.60 -56.27 -21.76
C THR A 275 -15.31 -57.21 -20.61
N GLN A 276 -14.62 -56.74 -19.57
CA GLN A 276 -14.23 -57.50 -18.38
C GLN A 276 -14.44 -56.68 -17.10
N GLY A 277 -14.27 -57.31 -15.93
CA GLY A 277 -14.35 -56.64 -14.63
C GLY A 277 -15.77 -56.42 -14.10
N LYS A 278 -15.89 -55.60 -13.04
CA LYS A 278 -17.15 -55.39 -12.29
C LYS A 278 -18.29 -54.78 -13.12
N TYR A 279 -17.96 -54.13 -14.24
CA TYR A 279 -18.92 -53.43 -15.09
C TYR A 279 -19.04 -54.03 -16.49
N ALA A 280 -18.55 -55.27 -16.69
CA ALA A 280 -18.62 -55.96 -17.97
C ALA A 280 -20.06 -55.96 -18.53
N GLY A 281 -20.21 -55.54 -19.79
CA GLY A 281 -21.49 -55.51 -20.50
C GLY A 281 -22.34 -54.25 -20.27
N LYS A 282 -22.04 -53.42 -19.26
CA LYS A 282 -22.71 -52.12 -19.05
C LYS A 282 -22.16 -51.04 -19.99
N LYS A 283 -22.98 -50.04 -20.31
CA LYS A 283 -22.58 -48.90 -21.16
C LYS A 283 -22.42 -47.65 -20.31
N PHE A 284 -21.38 -46.87 -20.55
CA PHE A 284 -21.12 -45.62 -19.86
C PHE A 284 -20.85 -44.48 -20.84
N TYR A 285 -21.36 -43.29 -20.52
CA TYR A 285 -21.15 -42.09 -21.32
C TYR A 285 -20.14 -41.15 -20.65
N PHE A 286 -19.13 -40.74 -21.42
CA PHE A 286 -18.11 -39.76 -21.02
C PHE A 286 -17.85 -38.75 -22.13
N GLY A 287 -17.40 -37.57 -21.78
CA GLY A 287 -16.75 -36.66 -22.71
C GLY A 287 -15.47 -37.33 -23.24
N LYS A 288 -15.35 -37.45 -24.56
CA LYS A 288 -14.27 -38.16 -25.25
C LYS A 288 -12.87 -37.73 -24.77
N PRO A 289 -12.56 -36.44 -24.57
CA PRO A 289 -11.22 -36.03 -24.10
C PRO A 289 -10.88 -36.48 -22.68
N LEU A 290 -11.88 -36.84 -21.87
CA LEU A 290 -11.74 -37.19 -20.46
C LEU A 290 -11.72 -38.70 -20.21
N LEU A 291 -12.00 -39.51 -21.24
CA LEU A 291 -12.12 -40.96 -21.13
C LEU A 291 -10.87 -41.63 -20.51
N SER A 292 -9.68 -41.16 -20.87
CA SER A 292 -8.41 -41.74 -20.38
C SER A 292 -8.25 -41.66 -18.85
N LYS A 293 -8.97 -40.75 -18.19
CA LYS A 293 -8.96 -40.61 -16.72
C LYS A 293 -9.69 -41.74 -15.99
N TYR A 294 -10.44 -42.56 -16.73
CA TYR A 294 -11.35 -43.59 -16.21
C TYR A 294 -11.00 -45.01 -16.65
N GLU A 295 -9.87 -45.21 -17.33
CA GLU A 295 -9.43 -46.53 -17.82
C GLU A 295 -9.29 -47.56 -16.68
N LYS A 296 -8.85 -47.11 -15.50
CA LYS A 296 -8.70 -47.98 -14.33
C LYS A 296 -10.04 -48.57 -13.88
N GLU A 297 -11.11 -47.79 -13.92
CA GLU A 297 -12.45 -48.22 -13.53
C GLU A 297 -13.14 -49.06 -14.63
N LEU A 298 -12.84 -48.76 -15.89
CA LEU A 298 -13.35 -49.48 -17.07
C LEU A 298 -12.67 -50.84 -17.28
N GLY A 299 -11.46 -51.04 -16.77
CA GLY A 299 -10.67 -52.27 -16.91
C GLY A 299 -9.69 -52.21 -18.10
N GLU A 300 -8.87 -53.27 -18.25
CA GLU A 300 -7.81 -53.33 -19.28
C GLU A 300 -8.36 -53.30 -20.72
N ASP A 301 -9.60 -53.78 -20.94
CA ASP A 301 -10.25 -53.85 -22.26
C ASP A 301 -11.71 -53.32 -22.20
N TYR A 302 -11.99 -52.25 -22.95
CA TYR A 302 -13.33 -51.72 -23.20
C TYR A 302 -13.52 -51.37 -24.68
N GLU A 303 -14.75 -51.44 -25.16
CA GLU A 303 -15.12 -51.08 -26.53
C GLU A 303 -15.73 -49.69 -26.56
N VAL A 304 -15.29 -48.82 -27.48
CA VAL A 304 -16.01 -47.59 -27.82
C VAL A 304 -17.11 -47.96 -28.81
N VAL A 305 -18.36 -47.95 -28.35
CA VAL A 305 -19.53 -48.42 -29.11
C VAL A 305 -19.96 -47.40 -30.16
N ARG A 306 -20.00 -46.12 -29.77
CA ARG A 306 -20.28 -44.99 -30.67
C ARG A 306 -19.73 -43.68 -30.12
N GLU A 307 -19.59 -42.71 -31.00
CA GLU A 307 -19.31 -41.31 -30.68
C GLU A 307 -20.54 -40.47 -31.03
N LEU A 308 -20.78 -39.42 -30.26
CA LEU A 308 -21.92 -38.52 -30.43
C LEU A 308 -21.59 -37.12 -29.91
N LYS A 309 -22.34 -36.11 -30.34
CA LYS A 309 -22.31 -34.76 -29.78
C LYS A 309 -23.20 -34.65 -28.55
N GLY A 310 -22.86 -33.73 -27.64
CA GLY A 310 -23.68 -33.48 -26.44
C GLY A 310 -25.11 -33.03 -26.79
N SER A 311 -25.29 -32.31 -27.90
CA SER A 311 -26.61 -31.96 -28.43
C SER A 311 -27.51 -33.16 -28.75
N GLU A 312 -26.93 -34.33 -29.04
CA GLU A 312 -27.67 -35.57 -29.29
C GLU A 312 -28.12 -36.25 -27.97
N MET A 313 -27.52 -35.89 -26.83
CA MET A 313 -27.88 -36.38 -25.50
C MET A 313 -28.99 -35.57 -24.83
N ALA A 314 -29.28 -34.38 -25.35
CA ALA A 314 -30.31 -33.50 -24.81
C ALA A 314 -31.68 -34.21 -24.83
N GLY A 315 -32.40 -34.19 -23.71
CA GLY A 315 -33.68 -34.87 -23.59
C GLY A 315 -33.61 -36.28 -22.99
N TRP A 316 -32.43 -36.88 -22.87
CA TRP A 316 -32.31 -38.23 -22.31
C TRP A 316 -32.68 -38.25 -20.83
N ARG A 317 -33.53 -39.20 -20.43
CA ARG A 317 -34.02 -39.32 -19.05
C ARG A 317 -33.25 -40.37 -18.27
N TYR A 318 -33.06 -40.11 -16.98
CA TYR A 318 -32.35 -41.00 -16.06
C TYR A 318 -33.14 -41.23 -14.76
N TRP A 319 -32.77 -42.28 -14.02
CA TRP A 319 -33.28 -42.56 -12.69
C TRP A 319 -32.53 -41.75 -11.63
N PRO A 320 -33.24 -41.15 -10.65
CA PRO A 320 -32.62 -40.30 -9.63
C PRO A 320 -31.58 -41.09 -8.81
N VAL A 321 -30.56 -40.39 -8.30
CA VAL A 321 -29.52 -41.01 -7.46
C VAL A 321 -30.07 -41.43 -6.10
N PHE A 322 -30.93 -40.59 -5.51
CA PHE A 322 -31.56 -40.77 -4.20
C PHE A 322 -33.09 -40.67 -4.34
N PRO A 323 -33.88 -41.35 -3.47
CA PRO A 323 -35.33 -41.41 -3.62
C PRO A 323 -36.08 -40.15 -3.11
N TYR A 324 -35.41 -39.25 -2.38
CA TYR A 324 -36.06 -38.19 -1.57
C TYR A 324 -37.02 -37.28 -2.35
N PHE A 325 -36.72 -37.01 -3.62
CA PHE A 325 -37.48 -36.09 -4.47
C PHE A 325 -38.09 -36.81 -5.69
N ALA A 326 -38.38 -38.11 -5.54
CA ALA A 326 -38.95 -38.93 -6.59
C ALA A 326 -39.96 -39.96 -6.04
N GLY A 327 -40.88 -40.40 -6.90
CA GLY A 327 -41.93 -41.38 -6.56
C GLY A 327 -43.17 -40.77 -5.91
N ASP A 328 -44.19 -41.61 -5.73
CA ASP A 328 -45.56 -41.21 -5.35
C ASP A 328 -45.62 -40.40 -4.05
N LYS A 329 -44.77 -40.74 -3.07
CA LYS A 329 -44.72 -40.02 -1.78
C LYS A 329 -44.27 -38.57 -1.99
N ALA A 330 -43.12 -38.37 -2.62
CA ALA A 330 -42.60 -37.03 -2.90
C ALA A 330 -43.55 -36.23 -3.80
N GLU A 331 -44.24 -36.89 -4.74
CA GLU A 331 -45.25 -36.25 -5.58
C GLU A 331 -46.47 -35.79 -4.78
N SER A 332 -46.98 -36.63 -3.88
CA SER A 332 -48.11 -36.29 -3.00
C SER A 332 -47.80 -35.14 -2.03
N GLU A 333 -46.54 -34.99 -1.64
CA GLU A 333 -46.04 -33.90 -0.79
C GLU A 333 -45.64 -32.65 -1.60
N GLY A 334 -45.71 -32.69 -2.93
CA GLY A 334 -45.31 -31.59 -3.81
C GLY A 334 -43.81 -31.31 -3.82
N ASN A 335 -42.99 -32.31 -3.48
CA ASN A 335 -41.54 -32.23 -3.31
C ASN A 335 -40.76 -32.72 -4.55
N VAL A 336 -41.42 -33.09 -5.64
CA VAL A 336 -40.75 -33.48 -6.90
C VAL A 336 -40.25 -32.26 -7.69
N PRO A 337 -39.18 -32.42 -8.49
CA PRO A 337 -38.62 -31.34 -9.32
C PRO A 337 -39.50 -30.89 -10.50
N GLY A 338 -40.62 -31.58 -10.75
CA GLY A 338 -41.48 -31.34 -11.90
C GLY A 338 -41.17 -32.23 -13.10
N PRO A 339 -41.90 -32.07 -14.22
CA PRO A 339 -41.87 -32.99 -15.36
C PRO A 339 -40.53 -32.99 -16.13
N GLU A 340 -39.78 -31.90 -16.07
CA GLU A 340 -38.46 -31.75 -16.70
C GLU A 340 -37.30 -32.24 -15.82
N GLY A 341 -37.59 -32.72 -14.60
CA GLY A 341 -36.57 -33.29 -13.71
C GLY A 341 -35.99 -34.61 -14.22
N TYR A 342 -34.76 -34.89 -13.81
CA TYR A 342 -34.00 -36.11 -14.10
C TYR A 342 -33.78 -36.35 -15.59
N GLN A 343 -33.34 -35.29 -16.28
CA GLN A 343 -33.05 -35.26 -17.72
C GLN A 343 -31.68 -34.60 -18.00
N ILE A 344 -31.12 -34.89 -19.17
CA ILE A 344 -29.91 -34.24 -19.69
C ILE A 344 -30.28 -32.99 -20.50
N PHE A 345 -29.61 -31.87 -20.21
CA PHE A 345 -29.70 -30.59 -20.94
C PHE A 345 -28.34 -30.17 -21.50
N THR A 346 -28.32 -29.12 -22.33
CA THR A 346 -27.08 -28.52 -22.80
C THR A 346 -26.75 -27.24 -22.08
N ALA A 347 -25.48 -27.03 -21.73
CA ALA A 347 -24.99 -25.77 -21.18
C ALA A 347 -23.62 -25.41 -21.77
N ASP A 348 -23.33 -24.11 -21.87
CA ASP A 348 -22.12 -23.56 -22.48
C ASP A 348 -20.92 -23.49 -21.51
N TYR A 349 -21.16 -23.53 -20.20
CA TYR A 349 -20.12 -23.56 -19.17
C TYR A 349 -19.49 -24.94 -18.95
N VAL A 350 -19.94 -25.98 -19.65
CA VAL A 350 -19.34 -27.32 -19.55
C VAL A 350 -18.01 -27.33 -20.30
N ASP A 351 -16.94 -27.77 -19.63
CA ASP A 351 -15.61 -27.93 -20.23
C ASP A 351 -15.13 -29.40 -20.25
N THR A 352 -13.94 -29.61 -20.80
CA THR A 352 -13.27 -30.92 -20.85
C THR A 352 -11.90 -30.93 -20.17
N VAL A 353 -11.66 -29.99 -19.25
CA VAL A 353 -10.41 -29.89 -18.49
C VAL A 353 -10.41 -30.92 -17.35
N GLU A 354 -11.54 -31.03 -16.63
CA GLU A 354 -11.71 -31.93 -15.47
C GLU A 354 -13.05 -32.67 -15.46
N GLY A 355 -13.21 -33.61 -14.53
CA GLY A 355 -14.40 -34.45 -14.40
C GLY A 355 -14.63 -35.41 -15.56
N THR A 356 -15.89 -35.58 -15.96
CA THR A 356 -16.34 -36.51 -17.00
C THR A 356 -16.89 -35.83 -18.26
N GLY A 357 -17.04 -34.50 -18.26
CA GLY A 357 -17.77 -33.76 -19.29
C GLY A 357 -19.29 -33.82 -19.14
N LEU A 358 -19.80 -34.50 -18.10
CA LEU A 358 -21.20 -34.46 -17.69
C LEU A 358 -21.25 -33.85 -16.28
N VAL A 359 -22.00 -32.76 -16.12
CA VAL A 359 -22.04 -32.01 -14.86
C VAL A 359 -23.41 -32.18 -14.23
N HIS A 360 -23.43 -32.66 -13.00
CA HIS A 360 -24.65 -32.83 -12.22
C HIS A 360 -25.18 -31.46 -11.79
N GLN A 361 -26.50 -31.29 -11.67
CA GLN A 361 -27.11 -30.01 -11.36
C GLN A 361 -27.87 -30.07 -10.03
N ALA A 362 -27.47 -29.21 -9.10
CA ALA A 362 -28.03 -29.11 -7.75
C ALA A 362 -28.18 -27.62 -7.34
N PRO A 363 -29.05 -27.27 -6.39
CA PRO A 363 -29.32 -25.86 -6.01
C PRO A 363 -28.18 -25.14 -5.28
N TYR A 364 -26.97 -25.70 -5.31
CA TYR A 364 -25.79 -25.24 -4.58
C TYR A 364 -24.69 -24.70 -5.50
N GLY A 365 -24.98 -24.49 -6.79
CA GLY A 365 -24.15 -23.76 -7.75
C GLY A 365 -24.94 -22.64 -8.43
N GLU A 366 -24.31 -21.50 -8.71
CA GLU A 366 -24.99 -20.36 -9.37
C GLU A 366 -25.47 -20.75 -10.78
N ASP A 367 -24.57 -21.30 -11.60
CA ASP A 367 -24.91 -21.77 -12.95
C ASP A 367 -25.91 -22.93 -12.90
N ASP A 368 -25.77 -23.84 -11.93
CA ASP A 368 -26.71 -24.95 -11.72
C ASP A 368 -28.13 -24.43 -11.47
N MET A 369 -28.28 -23.50 -10.52
CA MET A 369 -29.58 -22.93 -10.17
C MET A 369 -30.19 -22.16 -11.35
N ASN A 370 -29.36 -21.44 -12.12
CA ASN A 370 -29.81 -20.73 -13.32
C ASN A 370 -30.33 -21.71 -14.37
N THR A 371 -29.63 -22.82 -14.62
CA THR A 371 -30.06 -23.88 -15.53
C THR A 371 -31.36 -24.53 -15.06
N LEU A 372 -31.44 -24.93 -13.79
CA LEU A 372 -32.65 -25.55 -13.22
C LEU A 372 -33.87 -24.62 -13.36
N ASN A 373 -33.70 -23.33 -13.03
CA ASN A 373 -34.76 -22.33 -13.17
C ASN A 373 -35.18 -22.12 -14.64
N ALA A 374 -34.23 -22.07 -15.58
CA ALA A 374 -34.51 -21.88 -17.00
C ALA A 374 -35.38 -23.01 -17.59
N HIS A 375 -35.27 -24.23 -17.04
CA HIS A 375 -36.07 -25.39 -17.43
C HIS A 375 -37.32 -25.61 -16.55
N GLY A 376 -37.63 -24.68 -15.64
CA GLY A 376 -38.78 -24.79 -14.74
C GLY A 376 -38.67 -25.95 -13.75
N ILE A 377 -37.44 -26.40 -13.45
CA ILE A 377 -37.18 -27.47 -12.50
C ILE A 377 -37.21 -26.90 -11.08
N LYS A 378 -38.14 -27.40 -10.27
CA LYS A 378 -38.29 -27.00 -8.87
C LYS A 378 -37.14 -27.60 -8.05
N SER A 379 -36.20 -26.76 -7.64
CA SER A 379 -35.13 -27.16 -6.73
C SER A 379 -35.48 -26.85 -5.27
N THR A 380 -35.00 -27.68 -4.35
CA THR A 380 -35.27 -27.55 -2.90
C THR A 380 -33.96 -27.41 -2.14
N ASP A 381 -33.87 -26.41 -1.28
CA ASP A 381 -32.77 -26.28 -0.32
C ASP A 381 -32.99 -27.21 0.87
N VAL A 382 -32.15 -28.24 0.97
CA VAL A 382 -32.25 -29.28 2.01
C VAL A 382 -31.42 -28.99 3.25
N LEU A 383 -30.87 -27.76 3.36
CA LEU A 383 -29.99 -27.37 4.46
C LEU A 383 -30.61 -26.28 5.32
N ASP A 384 -30.39 -26.34 6.64
CA ASP A 384 -30.71 -25.25 7.56
C ASP A 384 -29.69 -24.09 7.48
N ALA A 385 -29.84 -23.08 8.33
CA ALA A 385 -28.95 -21.92 8.41
C ALA A 385 -27.52 -22.28 8.87
N GLY A 386 -27.35 -23.37 9.63
CA GLY A 386 -26.06 -23.93 10.04
C GLY A 386 -25.45 -24.88 9.01
N CYS A 387 -26.06 -24.99 7.83
CA CYS A 387 -25.69 -25.92 6.76
C CYS A 387 -25.70 -27.38 7.20
N ARG A 388 -26.70 -27.75 8.02
CA ARG A 388 -27.02 -29.12 8.37
C ARG A 388 -28.22 -29.59 7.55
N PHE A 389 -28.24 -30.86 7.18
CA PHE A 389 -29.39 -31.44 6.47
C PHE A 389 -30.66 -31.37 7.30
N THR A 390 -31.78 -31.05 6.67
CA THR A 390 -33.10 -31.02 7.28
C THR A 390 -33.82 -32.37 7.13
N ALA A 391 -35.04 -32.47 7.67
CA ALA A 391 -35.92 -33.64 7.53
C ALA A 391 -36.24 -34.02 6.06
N GLN A 392 -35.92 -33.17 5.08
CA GLN A 392 -36.06 -33.49 3.65
C GLN A 392 -35.04 -34.55 3.17
N CYS A 393 -33.97 -34.77 3.93
CA CYS A 393 -33.01 -35.86 3.72
C CYS A 393 -32.81 -36.60 5.05
N PRO A 394 -33.80 -37.41 5.49
CA PRO A 394 -33.90 -37.90 6.87
C PRO A 394 -32.71 -38.74 7.32
N ASP A 395 -32.07 -39.48 6.43
CA ASP A 395 -30.87 -40.29 6.77
C ASP A 395 -29.65 -39.46 7.17
N TYR A 396 -29.65 -38.18 6.81
CA TYR A 396 -28.56 -37.23 7.07
C TYR A 396 -29.00 -36.08 7.98
N GLU A 397 -30.24 -36.06 8.46
CA GLU A 397 -30.81 -34.96 9.23
C GLU A 397 -29.91 -34.58 10.43
N GLY A 398 -29.66 -33.28 10.58
CA GLY A 398 -28.79 -32.70 11.60
C GLY A 398 -27.28 -32.85 11.32
N MET A 399 -26.85 -33.57 10.28
CA MET A 399 -25.44 -33.67 9.91
C MET A 399 -25.00 -32.44 9.12
N TYR A 400 -23.83 -31.88 9.47
CA TYR A 400 -23.19 -30.83 8.70
C TYR A 400 -22.73 -31.36 7.32
N VAL A 401 -22.83 -30.54 6.28
CA VAL A 401 -22.58 -30.94 4.87
C VAL A 401 -21.30 -31.77 4.66
N PHE A 402 -20.16 -31.35 5.23
CA PHE A 402 -18.91 -32.07 5.02
C PHE A 402 -18.84 -33.39 5.81
N ASP A 403 -19.52 -33.49 6.96
CA ASP A 403 -19.61 -34.73 7.73
C ASP A 403 -20.51 -35.75 7.01
N ALA A 404 -21.55 -35.28 6.32
CA ALA A 404 -22.48 -36.09 5.53
C ALA A 404 -21.83 -36.74 4.29
N ASN A 405 -20.68 -36.23 3.80
CA ASN A 405 -19.97 -36.85 2.68
C ASN A 405 -19.67 -38.34 2.94
N LYS A 406 -19.16 -38.71 4.13
CA LYS A 406 -18.81 -40.11 4.45
C LYS A 406 -20.01 -41.07 4.36
N PRO A 407 -21.15 -40.82 5.05
CA PRO A 407 -22.30 -41.70 4.94
C PRO A 407 -22.95 -41.68 3.55
N ILE A 408 -22.95 -40.55 2.82
CA ILE A 408 -23.40 -40.50 1.42
C ILE A 408 -22.57 -41.44 0.54
N LEU A 409 -21.24 -41.38 0.64
CA LEU A 409 -20.34 -42.25 -0.11
C LEU A 409 -20.50 -43.72 0.25
N ARG A 410 -20.68 -44.02 1.55
CA ARG A 410 -20.98 -45.40 2.00
C ARG A 410 -22.25 -45.93 1.34
N ASN A 411 -23.33 -45.14 1.38
CA ASN A 411 -24.61 -45.56 0.84
C ASN A 411 -24.56 -45.73 -0.68
N LEU A 412 -23.87 -44.84 -1.41
CA LEU A 412 -23.62 -44.98 -2.85
C LEU A 412 -22.78 -46.23 -3.19
N ARG A 413 -21.80 -46.59 -2.35
CA ARG A 413 -20.94 -47.76 -2.55
C ARG A 413 -21.68 -49.07 -2.33
N ASN A 414 -22.50 -49.13 -1.27
CA ASN A 414 -23.17 -50.36 -0.84
C ASN A 414 -24.56 -50.54 -1.46
N GLY A 415 -25.18 -49.46 -1.95
CA GLY A 415 -26.59 -49.45 -2.35
C GLY A 415 -27.53 -49.69 -1.16
N ASP A 416 -27.13 -49.26 0.04
CA ASP A 416 -27.88 -49.38 1.30
C ASP A 416 -28.44 -48.02 1.77
N GLY A 417 -29.09 -48.01 2.93
CA GLY A 417 -29.79 -46.83 3.46
C GLY A 417 -30.88 -46.36 2.49
N PRO A 418 -30.91 -45.07 2.09
CA PRO A 418 -31.93 -44.54 1.18
C PRO A 418 -31.91 -45.19 -0.21
N LEU A 419 -30.76 -45.67 -0.70
CA LEU A 419 -30.69 -46.33 -2.00
C LEU A 419 -31.40 -47.69 -2.01
N ALA A 420 -31.66 -48.30 -0.84
CA ALA A 420 -32.37 -49.56 -0.74
C ALA A 420 -33.83 -49.47 -1.23
N GLU A 421 -34.42 -48.27 -1.20
CA GLU A 421 -35.77 -47.98 -1.69
C GLU A 421 -35.86 -47.96 -3.22
N ILE A 422 -34.73 -47.75 -3.90
CA ILE A 422 -34.65 -47.76 -5.37
C ILE A 422 -34.44 -49.22 -5.83
N PRO A 423 -35.18 -49.72 -6.86
CA PRO A 423 -34.92 -51.04 -7.45
C PRO A 423 -33.45 -51.19 -7.88
N ALA A 424 -32.85 -52.37 -7.66
CA ALA A 424 -31.42 -52.57 -7.84
C ALA A 424 -30.94 -52.27 -9.28
N GLU A 425 -31.77 -52.55 -10.27
CA GLU A 425 -31.58 -52.28 -11.69
C GLU A 425 -31.63 -50.79 -12.06
N HIS A 426 -32.21 -49.95 -11.20
CA HIS A 426 -32.33 -48.49 -11.39
C HIS A 426 -31.30 -47.70 -10.58
N ARG A 427 -30.61 -48.34 -9.61
CA ARG A 427 -29.67 -47.67 -8.71
C ARG A 427 -28.50 -47.06 -9.47
N ALA A 428 -28.11 -45.87 -9.03
CA ALA A 428 -26.85 -45.26 -9.42
C ALA A 428 -25.66 -46.05 -8.87
N ILE A 429 -24.51 -45.91 -9.52
CA ILE A 429 -23.27 -46.60 -9.16
C ILE A 429 -22.22 -45.55 -8.79
N LEU A 430 -21.57 -45.72 -7.63
CA LEU A 430 -20.33 -45.02 -7.35
C LEU A 430 -19.23 -45.53 -8.29
N PHE A 431 -18.96 -44.78 -9.36
CA PHE A 431 -18.07 -45.20 -10.43
C PHE A 431 -16.60 -45.05 -10.01
N GLN A 432 -16.26 -43.89 -9.47
CA GLN A 432 -14.92 -43.57 -8.96
C GLN A 432 -15.01 -42.72 -7.68
N GLU A 433 -14.05 -42.91 -6.78
CA GLU A 433 -13.81 -42.09 -5.59
C GLU A 433 -12.31 -41.78 -5.52
N LYS A 434 -11.95 -40.50 -5.42
CA LYS A 434 -10.54 -40.07 -5.45
C LYS A 434 -10.31 -38.82 -4.61
N SER A 435 -9.17 -38.76 -3.93
CA SER A 435 -8.69 -37.54 -3.29
C SER A 435 -8.26 -36.50 -4.32
N TYR A 436 -8.58 -35.24 -4.07
CA TYR A 436 -8.28 -34.10 -4.92
C TYR A 436 -7.85 -32.91 -4.06
N VAL A 437 -6.82 -32.18 -4.48
CA VAL A 437 -6.35 -30.97 -3.78
C VAL A 437 -6.58 -29.79 -4.71
N HIS A 438 -7.30 -28.78 -4.22
CA HIS A 438 -7.64 -27.59 -4.98
C HIS A 438 -7.76 -26.36 -4.10
N SER A 439 -7.72 -25.20 -4.75
CA SER A 439 -7.97 -23.93 -4.10
C SER A 439 -9.46 -23.77 -3.81
N TYR A 440 -9.82 -23.61 -2.53
CA TYR A 440 -11.21 -23.57 -2.06
C TYR A 440 -11.49 -22.31 -1.22
N PRO A 441 -12.67 -21.68 -1.34
CA PRO A 441 -12.97 -20.44 -0.62
C PRO A 441 -13.29 -20.68 0.86
N HIS A 442 -12.72 -19.83 1.72
CA HIS A 442 -12.92 -19.80 3.16
C HIS A 442 -13.44 -18.42 3.58
N CYS A 443 -14.19 -18.36 4.68
CA CYS A 443 -14.66 -17.08 5.23
C CYS A 443 -13.46 -16.19 5.55
N TRP A 444 -13.43 -14.98 5.00
CA TRP A 444 -12.36 -14.00 5.17
C TRP A 444 -12.12 -13.56 6.62
N ARG A 445 -13.06 -13.89 7.53
CA ARG A 445 -12.95 -13.59 8.96
C ARG A 445 -12.73 -14.80 9.84
N CYS A 446 -13.62 -15.80 9.76
CA CYS A 446 -13.56 -16.96 10.65
C CYS A 446 -12.77 -18.15 10.07
N ALA A 447 -12.27 -18.03 8.84
CA ALA A 447 -11.51 -19.06 8.10
C ALA A 447 -12.25 -20.40 7.89
N THR A 448 -13.57 -20.45 8.13
CA THR A 448 -14.38 -21.65 7.89
C THR A 448 -14.56 -21.85 6.38
N PRO A 449 -14.42 -23.08 5.84
CA PRO A 449 -14.70 -23.32 4.42
C PRO A 449 -16.13 -22.94 4.08
N LEU A 450 -16.31 -22.18 3.01
CA LEU A 450 -17.63 -21.72 2.58
C LEU A 450 -18.38 -22.81 1.81
N ILE A 451 -19.69 -22.68 1.74
CA ILE A 451 -20.48 -23.34 0.71
C ILE A 451 -21.20 -22.30 -0.14
N TYR A 452 -21.69 -22.70 -1.29
CA TYR A 452 -22.65 -21.92 -2.05
C TYR A 452 -24.04 -22.42 -1.68
N LYS A 453 -24.91 -21.51 -1.22
CA LYS A 453 -26.25 -21.84 -0.70
C LYS A 453 -27.29 -20.92 -1.34
N PRO A 454 -28.46 -21.44 -1.76
CA PRO A 454 -29.55 -20.62 -2.27
C PRO A 454 -30.21 -19.89 -1.09
N VAL A 455 -30.15 -18.57 -1.09
CA VAL A 455 -30.69 -17.74 -0.02
C VAL A 455 -31.43 -16.54 -0.59
N SER A 456 -32.45 -16.08 0.14
CA SER A 456 -33.08 -14.79 -0.13
C SER A 456 -32.17 -13.69 0.37
N SER A 457 -31.85 -12.73 -0.50
CA SER A 457 -31.04 -11.58 -0.14
C SER A 457 -31.57 -10.33 -0.85
N TRP A 458 -31.28 -9.17 -0.27
CA TRP A 458 -31.45 -7.88 -0.94
C TRP A 458 -30.19 -7.54 -1.72
N PHE A 459 -30.37 -7.00 -2.92
CA PHE A 459 -29.30 -6.69 -3.85
C PHE A 459 -29.36 -5.24 -4.30
N VAL A 460 -28.19 -4.64 -4.52
CA VAL A 460 -28.03 -3.45 -5.35
C VAL A 460 -27.68 -3.88 -6.77
N SER A 461 -28.44 -3.43 -7.75
CA SER A 461 -28.32 -3.78 -9.17
C SER A 461 -27.18 -3.02 -9.86
N VAL A 462 -25.95 -3.33 -9.45
CA VAL A 462 -24.72 -2.71 -10.01
C VAL A 462 -24.62 -2.95 -11.52
N THR A 463 -25.10 -4.10 -12.00
CA THR A 463 -25.08 -4.44 -13.42
C THR A 463 -25.80 -3.41 -14.30
N LYS A 464 -26.89 -2.79 -13.81
CA LYS A 464 -27.63 -1.74 -14.54
C LYS A 464 -26.84 -0.44 -14.71
N ILE A 465 -25.97 -0.11 -13.75
CA ILE A 465 -25.18 1.15 -13.74
C ILE A 465 -23.72 0.93 -14.17
N LYS A 466 -23.34 -0.30 -14.49
CA LYS A 466 -21.98 -0.68 -14.87
C LYS A 466 -21.35 0.18 -15.99
N PRO A 467 -22.06 0.51 -17.10
CA PRO A 467 -21.49 1.39 -18.12
C PRO A 467 -21.13 2.78 -17.56
N ARG A 468 -21.98 3.32 -16.68
CA ARG A 468 -21.78 4.63 -16.07
C ARG A 468 -20.63 4.61 -15.06
N LEU A 469 -20.48 3.52 -14.30
CA LEU A 469 -19.33 3.33 -13.39
C LEU A 469 -17.99 3.40 -14.14
N LEU A 470 -17.91 2.74 -15.29
CA LEU A 470 -16.71 2.75 -16.13
C LEU A 470 -16.41 4.15 -16.69
N GLU A 471 -17.43 4.87 -17.15
CA GLU A 471 -17.29 6.23 -17.67
C GLU A 471 -16.81 7.20 -16.58
N LEU A 472 -17.46 7.20 -15.41
CA LEU A 472 -17.09 8.06 -14.29
C LEU A 472 -15.70 7.73 -13.74
N ASN A 473 -15.27 6.46 -13.79
CA ASN A 473 -13.92 6.05 -13.38
C ASN A 473 -12.82 6.72 -14.21
N GLN A 474 -13.07 7.06 -15.48
CA GLN A 474 -12.08 7.72 -16.32
C GLN A 474 -11.76 9.15 -15.86
N GLN A 475 -12.69 9.79 -15.13
CA GLN A 475 -12.53 11.13 -14.56
C GLN A 475 -11.65 11.14 -13.30
N ILE A 476 -11.38 9.97 -12.72
CA ILE A 476 -10.61 9.84 -11.47
C ILE A 476 -9.12 9.76 -11.81
N ASN A 477 -8.30 10.51 -11.08
CA ASN A 477 -6.85 10.37 -11.12
C ASN A 477 -6.42 9.24 -10.16
N TRP A 478 -5.92 8.13 -10.71
CA TRP A 478 -5.44 6.98 -9.95
C TRP A 478 -3.93 6.99 -9.83
N ILE A 479 -3.41 6.80 -8.62
CA ILE A 479 -1.99 6.64 -8.34
C ILE A 479 -1.79 5.25 -7.73
N PRO A 480 -1.12 4.30 -8.41
CA PRO A 480 -0.57 4.41 -9.77
C PRO A 480 -1.65 4.33 -10.87
N GLU A 481 -1.35 4.91 -12.04
CA GLU A 481 -2.29 5.07 -13.16
C GLU A 481 -2.84 3.73 -13.68
N ASN A 482 -2.02 2.68 -13.68
CA ASN A 482 -2.40 1.35 -14.15
C ASN A 482 -3.56 0.70 -13.38
N VAL A 483 -3.93 1.20 -12.20
CA VAL A 483 -5.11 0.71 -11.45
C VAL A 483 -6.41 1.07 -12.17
N LYS A 484 -6.47 2.24 -12.82
CA LYS A 484 -7.66 2.78 -13.49
C LYS A 484 -8.26 1.79 -14.48
N ASP A 485 -7.47 1.35 -15.45
CA ASP A 485 -7.90 0.39 -16.49
C ASP A 485 -7.50 -1.06 -16.16
N GLY A 486 -6.62 -1.24 -15.17
CA GLY A 486 -6.17 -2.54 -14.69
C GLY A 486 -7.11 -3.11 -13.64
N GLN A 487 -6.64 -3.20 -12.39
CA GLN A 487 -7.33 -3.92 -11.32
C GLN A 487 -8.76 -3.40 -11.08
N PHE A 488 -8.95 -2.07 -11.06
CA PHE A 488 -10.26 -1.48 -10.80
C PHE A 488 -11.15 -1.48 -12.03
N GLY A 489 -10.65 -1.02 -13.19
CA GLY A 489 -11.42 -1.02 -14.45
C GLY A 489 -11.90 -2.42 -14.86
N LYS A 490 -11.04 -3.43 -14.77
CA LYS A 490 -11.44 -4.83 -15.04
C LYS A 490 -12.43 -5.37 -14.02
N TRP A 491 -12.33 -4.95 -12.75
CA TRP A 491 -13.32 -5.30 -11.73
C TRP A 491 -14.69 -4.70 -12.08
N LEU A 492 -14.74 -3.41 -12.40
CA LEU A 492 -15.98 -2.73 -12.81
C LEU A 492 -16.60 -3.37 -14.05
N ALA A 493 -15.80 -3.71 -15.08
CA ALA A 493 -16.29 -4.34 -16.31
C ALA A 493 -17.00 -5.70 -16.07
N ASN A 494 -16.59 -6.40 -15.00
CA ASN A 494 -17.14 -7.69 -14.59
C ASN A 494 -18.00 -7.60 -13.32
N ALA A 495 -18.41 -6.39 -12.91
CA ALA A 495 -19.21 -6.19 -11.72
C ALA A 495 -20.53 -6.96 -11.78
N ARG A 496 -20.86 -7.62 -10.67
CA ARG A 496 -22.11 -8.34 -10.44
C ARG A 496 -22.98 -7.55 -9.47
N ASP A 497 -24.26 -7.89 -9.40
CA ASP A 497 -25.16 -7.30 -8.41
C ASP A 497 -24.68 -7.60 -7.00
N TRP A 498 -24.74 -6.60 -6.14
CA TRP A 498 -24.14 -6.63 -4.81
C TRP A 498 -25.16 -7.09 -3.78
N SER A 499 -24.92 -8.25 -3.17
CA SER A 499 -25.70 -8.74 -2.03
C SER A 499 -25.43 -7.90 -0.78
N ILE A 500 -26.43 -7.13 -0.36
CA ILE A 500 -26.36 -6.18 0.76
C ILE A 500 -27.03 -6.68 2.04
N SER A 501 -27.69 -7.84 2.01
CA SER A 501 -28.25 -8.44 3.23
C SER A 501 -27.22 -9.30 3.97
N ARG A 502 -27.24 -9.22 5.30
CA ARG A 502 -26.57 -10.13 6.23
C ARG A 502 -27.58 -10.61 7.27
N ASN A 503 -27.62 -11.93 7.50
CA ASN A 503 -28.50 -12.54 8.51
C ASN A 503 -27.84 -12.43 9.90
N ARG A 504 -27.56 -11.20 10.35
CA ARG A 504 -26.76 -10.89 11.54
C ARG A 504 -27.48 -9.89 12.47
N PHE A 505 -26.81 -9.42 13.52
CA PHE A 505 -27.45 -8.75 14.66
C PHE A 505 -27.02 -7.29 14.84
N TRP A 506 -25.73 -6.99 14.66
CA TRP A 506 -25.09 -5.71 14.91
C TRP A 506 -24.73 -5.00 13.60
N GLY A 507 -25.62 -4.13 13.16
CA GLY A 507 -25.48 -3.33 11.95
C GLY A 507 -26.69 -2.45 11.70
N SER A 508 -26.62 -1.63 10.65
CA SER A 508 -27.77 -0.85 10.17
C SER A 508 -28.86 -1.79 9.66
N PRO A 509 -30.06 -1.80 10.23
CA PRO A 509 -31.13 -2.68 9.78
C PRO A 509 -31.60 -2.31 8.38
N ILE A 510 -31.95 -3.31 7.56
CA ILE A 510 -32.62 -3.05 6.27
C ILE A 510 -34.02 -2.49 6.55
N PRO A 511 -34.40 -1.32 6.01
CA PRO A 511 -35.61 -0.60 6.39
C PRO A 511 -36.85 -1.08 5.60
N VAL A 512 -37.05 -2.40 5.52
CA VAL A 512 -38.12 -3.04 4.75
C VAL A 512 -39.08 -3.75 5.69
N TRP A 513 -40.37 -3.39 5.59
CA TRP A 513 -41.47 -4.07 6.27
C TRP A 513 -42.30 -4.87 5.29
N VAL A 514 -42.65 -6.09 5.66
CA VAL A 514 -43.43 -7.03 4.85
C VAL A 514 -44.64 -7.52 5.61
N SER A 515 -45.73 -7.84 4.91
CA SER A 515 -46.88 -8.47 5.54
C SER A 515 -46.57 -9.90 6.00
N ASP A 516 -47.13 -10.29 7.15
CA ASP A 516 -47.13 -11.67 7.66
C ASP A 516 -48.17 -12.60 7.00
N ASP A 517 -49.07 -12.08 6.16
CA ASP A 517 -50.08 -12.88 5.44
C ASP A 517 -49.86 -12.81 3.92
N PRO A 518 -49.51 -13.92 3.25
CA PRO A 518 -49.29 -13.95 1.81
C PRO A 518 -50.55 -13.66 0.97
N LYS A 519 -51.75 -13.65 1.57
CA LYS A 519 -53.00 -13.23 0.90
C LYS A 519 -53.11 -11.72 0.72
N TYR A 520 -52.41 -10.95 1.55
CA TYR A 520 -52.37 -9.49 1.52
C TYR A 520 -50.93 -9.00 1.36
N PRO A 521 -50.21 -9.42 0.29
CA PRO A 521 -48.80 -9.14 0.14
C PRO A 521 -48.57 -7.63 0.03
N ARG A 522 -47.75 -7.10 0.93
CA ARG A 522 -47.33 -5.70 0.96
C ARG A 522 -45.87 -5.61 1.34
N VAL A 523 -45.14 -4.69 0.71
CA VAL A 523 -43.76 -4.34 1.04
C VAL A 523 -43.68 -2.82 1.15
N ASP A 524 -43.29 -2.32 2.31
CA ASP A 524 -43.02 -0.89 2.56
C ASP A 524 -41.53 -0.69 2.83
N VAL A 525 -40.96 0.37 2.23
CA VAL A 525 -39.56 0.75 2.42
C VAL A 525 -39.50 2.16 2.99
N TYR A 526 -38.86 2.31 4.16
CA TYR A 526 -38.78 3.57 4.88
C TYR A 526 -37.42 4.25 4.67
N GLY A 527 -37.44 5.58 4.65
CA GLY A 527 -36.26 6.39 4.35
C GLY A 527 -35.80 7.27 5.50
N SER A 528 -36.57 7.38 6.59
CA SER A 528 -36.25 8.25 7.73
C SER A 528 -36.97 7.81 9.01
N LEU A 529 -36.50 8.31 10.15
CA LEU A 529 -37.14 8.16 11.46
C LEU A 529 -38.51 8.84 11.51
N GLU A 530 -38.68 9.96 10.81
CA GLU A 530 -39.98 10.65 10.73
C GLU A 530 -41.02 9.84 9.94
N GLU A 531 -40.62 9.18 8.85
CA GLU A 531 -41.51 8.26 8.13
C GLU A 531 -41.92 7.07 9.01
N LEU A 532 -40.97 6.50 9.77
CA LEU A 532 -41.27 5.43 10.72
C LEU A 532 -42.26 5.92 11.80
N LYS A 533 -42.00 7.07 12.42
CA LYS A 533 -42.90 7.61 13.44
C LYS A 533 -44.30 7.90 12.90
N ALA A 534 -44.42 8.38 11.66
CA ALA A 534 -45.72 8.63 11.04
C ALA A 534 -46.57 7.35 10.92
N ASP A 535 -45.95 6.22 10.56
CA ASP A 535 -46.65 4.95 10.30
C ASP A 535 -46.82 4.06 11.55
N PHE A 536 -45.87 4.13 12.49
CA PHE A 536 -45.85 3.28 13.70
C PHE A 536 -46.23 4.03 14.98
N GLY A 537 -46.32 5.35 14.94
CA GLY A 537 -46.74 6.21 16.06
C GLY A 537 -45.64 6.60 17.06
N ASP A 538 -44.45 6.00 16.98
CA ASP A 538 -43.27 6.35 17.79
C ASP A 538 -41.97 6.01 17.04
N TYR A 539 -40.84 6.48 17.57
CA TYR A 539 -39.50 6.08 17.13
C TYR A 539 -39.11 4.70 17.71
N PRO A 540 -38.15 3.99 17.12
CA PRO A 540 -37.59 2.80 17.77
C PRO A 540 -36.81 3.24 19.01
N ARG A 541 -37.16 2.68 20.18
CA ARG A 541 -36.56 3.07 21.47
C ARG A 541 -35.93 1.89 22.19
N ASP A 542 -34.82 2.15 22.87
CA ASP A 542 -34.21 1.21 23.80
C ASP A 542 -34.94 1.15 25.15
N LYS A 543 -34.46 0.27 26.04
CA LYS A 543 -34.99 0.07 27.40
C LYS A 543 -34.98 1.35 28.26
N ASP A 544 -34.12 2.31 27.94
CA ASP A 544 -33.96 3.57 28.67
C ASP A 544 -34.77 4.71 28.01
N GLY A 545 -35.47 4.43 26.91
CA GLY A 545 -36.33 5.37 26.20
C GLY A 545 -35.62 6.21 25.14
N ASN A 546 -34.33 5.96 24.89
CA ASN A 546 -33.56 6.68 23.87
C ASN A 546 -33.85 6.12 22.48
N VAL A 547 -33.80 6.98 21.44
CA VAL A 547 -33.95 6.52 20.05
C VAL A 547 -32.79 5.59 19.69
N ASN A 548 -33.12 4.38 19.25
CA ASN A 548 -32.15 3.37 18.90
C ASN A 548 -32.64 2.53 17.73
N MET A 549 -32.00 2.69 16.57
CA MET A 549 -32.38 2.00 15.34
C MET A 549 -31.88 0.55 15.28
N HIS A 550 -31.03 0.10 16.20
CA HIS A 550 -30.46 -1.25 16.13
C HIS A 550 -31.51 -2.31 16.47
N ARG A 551 -31.24 -3.55 16.05
CA ARG A 551 -31.98 -4.71 16.58
C ARG A 551 -31.73 -4.85 18.09
N PRO A 552 -32.71 -5.33 18.87
CA PRO A 552 -34.07 -5.69 18.47
C PRO A 552 -35.05 -4.49 18.48
N TRP A 553 -34.62 -3.29 18.86
CA TRP A 553 -35.50 -2.14 19.13
C TRP A 553 -36.35 -1.72 17.93
N ILE A 554 -35.74 -1.67 16.73
CA ILE A 554 -36.47 -1.37 15.50
C ILE A 554 -37.43 -2.49 15.07
N ASP A 555 -37.16 -3.73 15.47
CA ASP A 555 -37.98 -4.89 15.12
C ASP A 555 -39.34 -4.84 15.86
N ASN A 556 -39.44 -4.07 16.95
CA ASN A 556 -40.67 -3.87 17.72
C ASN A 556 -41.69 -2.97 17.00
N LEU A 557 -41.27 -2.20 16.00
CA LEU A 557 -42.17 -1.36 15.21
C LEU A 557 -43.01 -2.25 14.30
N THR A 558 -44.27 -2.45 14.69
CA THR A 558 -45.25 -3.24 13.94
C THR A 558 -46.55 -2.46 13.82
N ARG A 559 -47.28 -2.66 12.73
CA ARG A 559 -48.58 -2.03 12.49
C ARG A 559 -49.50 -3.01 11.76
N VAL A 560 -50.81 -2.79 11.85
CA VAL A 560 -51.78 -3.57 11.06
C VAL A 560 -51.51 -3.33 9.58
N ASN A 561 -51.56 -4.38 8.76
CA ASN A 561 -51.42 -4.27 7.32
C ASN A 561 -52.61 -3.45 6.75
N PRO A 562 -52.35 -2.29 6.12
CA PRO A 562 -53.41 -1.44 5.60
C PRO A 562 -54.17 -2.06 4.42
N ASP A 563 -53.60 -3.07 3.76
CA ASP A 563 -54.23 -3.75 2.62
C ASP A 563 -55.12 -4.93 3.05
N ASP A 564 -55.12 -5.29 4.33
CA ASP A 564 -55.99 -6.32 4.90
C ASP A 564 -57.26 -5.71 5.53
N PRO A 565 -58.43 -5.84 4.88
CA PRO A 565 -59.68 -5.27 5.39
C PRO A 565 -60.18 -5.96 6.67
N THR A 566 -59.60 -7.11 7.05
CA THR A 566 -59.94 -7.81 8.30
C THR A 566 -59.18 -7.27 9.51
N GLY A 567 -58.09 -6.53 9.26
CA GLY A 567 -57.20 -5.99 10.29
C GLY A 567 -56.45 -7.04 11.10
N LYS A 568 -56.23 -8.24 10.55
CA LYS A 568 -55.60 -9.37 11.26
C LYS A 568 -54.13 -9.55 10.92
N SER A 569 -53.74 -9.23 9.69
CA SER A 569 -52.34 -9.28 9.27
C SER A 569 -51.61 -8.02 9.70
N HIS A 570 -50.31 -8.17 9.92
CA HIS A 570 -49.41 -7.15 10.41
C HIS A 570 -48.21 -6.97 9.48
N MET A 571 -47.65 -5.76 9.50
CA MET A 571 -46.40 -5.43 8.85
C MET A 571 -45.25 -5.61 9.85
N HIS A 572 -44.27 -6.43 9.48
CA HIS A 572 -43.07 -6.71 10.26
C HIS A 572 -41.81 -6.38 9.46
N ARG A 573 -40.79 -5.82 10.13
CA ARG A 573 -39.49 -5.64 9.49
C ARG A 573 -38.89 -7.01 9.16
N ILE A 574 -38.23 -7.13 8.01
CA ILE A 574 -37.35 -8.29 7.77
C ILE A 574 -36.23 -8.31 8.82
N SER A 575 -35.69 -9.48 9.18
CA SER A 575 -34.69 -9.58 10.24
C SER A 575 -33.30 -9.08 9.84
N ASP A 576 -33.01 -9.04 8.54
CA ASP A 576 -31.69 -8.76 7.98
C ASP A 576 -31.13 -7.38 8.35
N VAL A 577 -29.81 -7.33 8.54
CA VAL A 577 -29.03 -6.07 8.62
C VAL A 577 -28.26 -5.87 7.32
N LEU A 578 -27.85 -4.62 7.07
CA LEU A 578 -27.03 -4.27 5.92
C LEU A 578 -25.61 -4.81 6.08
N ASP A 579 -25.02 -5.12 4.93
CA ASP A 579 -23.58 -5.26 4.76
C ASP A 579 -22.86 -4.02 5.31
N CYS A 580 -21.84 -4.17 6.16
CA CYS A 580 -21.11 -3.01 6.72
C CYS A 580 -20.44 -2.17 5.62
N TRP A 581 -20.12 -2.82 4.50
CA TRP A 581 -19.66 -2.18 3.29
C TRP A 581 -20.68 -1.21 2.64
N PHE A 582 -21.98 -1.40 2.89
CA PHE A 582 -23.03 -0.44 2.51
C PHE A 582 -22.95 0.82 3.36
N GLU A 583 -22.63 0.67 4.64
CA GLU A 583 -22.48 1.78 5.57
C GLU A 583 -21.22 2.59 5.24
N SER A 584 -20.07 1.93 5.07
CA SER A 584 -18.82 2.61 4.72
C SER A 584 -18.85 3.19 3.30
N GLY A 585 -19.53 2.55 2.35
CA GLY A 585 -19.83 3.11 1.03
C GLY A 585 -20.76 4.34 1.08
N SER A 586 -21.52 4.51 2.16
CA SER A 586 -22.40 5.67 2.38
C SER A 586 -21.70 6.85 3.06
N MET A 587 -20.43 6.68 3.47
CA MET A 587 -19.67 7.65 4.28
C MET A 587 -19.71 9.08 3.74
N SER A 588 -19.54 9.23 2.42
CA SER A 588 -19.43 10.55 1.77
C SER A 588 -20.58 11.51 2.12
N PHE A 589 -21.80 10.98 2.27
CA PHE A 589 -23.00 11.77 2.61
C PHE A 589 -23.50 11.48 4.04
N ALA A 590 -23.35 10.26 4.53
CA ALA A 590 -23.87 9.86 5.84
C ALA A 590 -23.17 10.56 7.01
N GLN A 591 -21.89 10.92 6.87
CA GLN A 591 -21.17 11.72 7.87
C GLN A 591 -21.78 13.10 8.10
N PHE A 592 -22.54 13.62 7.12
CA PHE A 592 -23.20 14.92 7.19
C PHE A 592 -24.67 14.82 7.62
N HIS A 593 -25.17 13.61 7.91
CA HIS A 593 -26.60 13.35 8.10
C HIS A 593 -27.46 13.75 6.88
N TYR A 594 -26.87 13.66 5.68
CA TYR A 594 -27.55 13.98 4.43
C TYR A 594 -28.66 12.97 4.14
N PRO A 595 -29.85 13.41 3.67
CA PRO A 595 -30.21 14.77 3.27
C PRO A 595 -30.93 15.59 4.36
N PHE A 596 -31.00 15.08 5.58
CA PHE A 596 -31.80 15.67 6.67
C PHE A 596 -31.17 16.94 7.21
N GLU A 597 -29.86 16.91 7.36
CA GLU A 597 -29.05 18.04 7.80
C GLU A 597 -27.86 18.26 6.86
N ASN A 598 -27.24 19.44 6.96
CA ASN A 598 -26.00 19.78 6.25
C ASN A 598 -26.01 19.52 4.73
N LYS A 599 -27.19 19.65 4.10
CA LYS A 599 -27.38 19.35 2.69
C LYS A 599 -26.44 20.17 1.80
N GLU A 600 -26.44 21.49 1.96
CA GLU A 600 -25.60 22.40 1.20
C GLU A 600 -24.11 22.15 1.47
N LYS A 601 -23.76 21.76 2.71
CA LYS A 601 -22.39 21.39 3.07
C LYS A 601 -21.96 20.16 2.27
N PHE A 602 -22.71 19.05 2.31
CA PHE A 602 -22.37 17.88 1.49
C PHE A 602 -22.26 18.22 0.00
N GLU A 603 -23.23 18.96 -0.55
CA GLU A 603 -23.25 19.29 -1.98
C GLU A 603 -22.06 20.14 -2.42
N GLN A 604 -21.50 20.97 -1.52
CA GLN A 604 -20.28 21.75 -1.75
C GLN A 604 -18.99 20.97 -1.53
N HIS A 605 -19.02 19.86 -0.78
CA HIS A 605 -17.86 19.04 -0.43
C HIS A 605 -17.89 17.65 -1.09
N PHE A 606 -18.57 17.51 -2.24
CA PHE A 606 -18.65 16.24 -2.96
C PHE A 606 -18.57 16.45 -4.49
N PRO A 607 -17.60 15.82 -5.20
CA PRO A 607 -16.70 14.74 -4.75
C PRO A 607 -15.53 15.21 -3.89
N ALA A 608 -14.95 14.28 -3.11
CA ALA A 608 -13.70 14.55 -2.37
C ALA A 608 -12.53 14.81 -3.33
N ASP A 609 -11.59 15.66 -2.92
CA ASP A 609 -10.38 15.95 -3.69
C ASP A 609 -9.35 14.82 -3.57
N TYR A 610 -9.23 14.18 -2.41
CA TYR A 610 -8.21 13.16 -2.15
C TYR A 610 -8.67 12.07 -1.17
N ILE A 611 -8.33 10.83 -1.50
CA ILE A 611 -8.38 9.67 -0.61
C ILE A 611 -7.13 8.79 -0.78
N VAL A 612 -6.78 8.01 0.24
CA VAL A 612 -5.67 7.05 0.16
C VAL A 612 -5.97 5.82 1.02
N GLU A 613 -5.84 4.64 0.42
CA GLU A 613 -5.94 3.35 1.12
C GLU A 613 -5.11 2.27 0.41
N TYR A 614 -5.03 1.09 1.05
CA TYR A 614 -4.40 -0.10 0.49
C TYR A 614 -5.11 -0.60 -0.78
N ILE A 615 -4.34 -1.14 -1.73
CA ILE A 615 -4.78 -1.67 -3.03
C ILE A 615 -5.91 -2.70 -2.98
N GLY A 616 -6.12 -3.41 -1.88
CA GLY A 616 -7.29 -4.28 -1.70
C GLY A 616 -8.62 -3.52 -1.65
N GLN A 617 -8.61 -2.22 -1.35
CA GLN A 617 -9.82 -1.37 -1.37
C GLN A 617 -10.39 -1.15 -2.79
N THR A 618 -9.66 -1.53 -3.85
CA THR A 618 -10.22 -1.67 -5.21
C THR A 618 -11.39 -2.65 -5.29
N ARG A 619 -11.54 -3.52 -4.29
CA ARG A 619 -12.67 -4.45 -4.12
C ARG A 619 -13.48 -4.20 -2.85
N GLY A 620 -13.13 -3.17 -2.08
CA GLY A 620 -13.80 -2.76 -0.85
C GLY A 620 -14.28 -1.32 -0.96
N TRP A 621 -13.72 -0.44 -0.14
CA TRP A 621 -14.21 0.92 0.06
C TRP A 621 -14.20 1.77 -1.23
N PHE A 622 -13.13 1.72 -2.05
CA PHE A 622 -13.09 2.49 -3.31
C PHE A 622 -14.22 2.06 -4.26
N TYR A 623 -14.43 0.74 -4.39
CA TYR A 623 -15.47 0.19 -5.24
C TYR A 623 -16.85 0.67 -4.79
N LEU A 624 -17.13 0.60 -3.50
CA LEU A 624 -18.48 0.84 -3.00
C LEU A 624 -18.80 2.31 -2.82
N LEU A 625 -17.81 3.16 -2.48
CA LEU A 625 -17.96 4.60 -2.63
C LEU A 625 -18.35 4.96 -4.06
N HIS A 626 -17.66 4.39 -5.06
CA HIS A 626 -17.94 4.69 -6.47
C HIS A 626 -19.31 4.16 -6.93
N VAL A 627 -19.73 2.98 -6.45
CA VAL A 627 -21.08 2.43 -6.68
C VAL A 627 -22.14 3.35 -6.09
N MET A 628 -22.02 3.76 -4.83
CA MET A 628 -23.00 4.61 -4.15
C MET A 628 -23.04 6.01 -4.77
N ALA A 629 -21.88 6.61 -5.05
CA ALA A 629 -21.75 7.89 -5.73
C ALA A 629 -22.45 7.90 -7.09
N THR A 630 -22.23 6.87 -7.91
CA THR A 630 -22.84 6.72 -9.22
C THR A 630 -24.34 6.52 -9.11
N ALA A 631 -24.80 5.61 -8.26
CA ALA A 631 -26.21 5.27 -8.13
C ALA A 631 -27.06 6.43 -7.56
N LEU A 632 -26.50 7.17 -6.60
CA LEU A 632 -27.24 8.21 -5.88
C LEU A 632 -27.08 9.60 -6.52
N PHE A 633 -25.89 9.94 -7.02
CA PHE A 633 -25.53 11.32 -7.39
C PHE A 633 -24.95 11.49 -8.80
N ASP A 634 -24.81 10.40 -9.57
CA ASP A 634 -24.31 10.37 -10.96
C ASP A 634 -22.99 11.12 -11.18
N ARG A 635 -22.01 10.92 -10.30
CA ARG A 635 -20.68 11.57 -10.36
C ARG A 635 -19.59 10.68 -9.74
N PRO A 636 -18.28 10.91 -9.99
CA PRO A 636 -17.25 10.15 -9.31
C PRO A 636 -17.30 10.37 -7.79
N ALA A 637 -16.85 9.40 -7.00
CA ALA A 637 -16.82 9.55 -5.54
C ALA A 637 -15.69 10.47 -5.04
N PHE A 638 -14.59 10.54 -5.78
CA PHE A 638 -13.37 11.27 -5.44
C PHE A 638 -12.61 11.64 -6.73
N LYS A 639 -11.78 12.69 -6.66
CA LYS A 639 -10.99 13.18 -7.79
C LYS A 639 -9.62 12.51 -7.88
N ASN A 640 -8.91 12.35 -6.75
CA ASN A 640 -7.59 11.73 -6.69
C ASN A 640 -7.56 10.57 -5.67
N VAL A 641 -6.96 9.45 -6.03
CA VAL A 641 -6.78 8.29 -5.14
C VAL A 641 -5.36 7.75 -5.19
N ILE A 642 -4.72 7.67 -4.03
CA ILE A 642 -3.51 6.84 -3.85
C ILE A 642 -3.93 5.43 -3.42
N CYS A 643 -3.46 4.46 -4.19
CA CYS A 643 -3.71 3.04 -4.05
C CYS A 643 -2.37 2.37 -3.69
N HIS A 644 -2.02 2.41 -2.40
CA HIS A 644 -0.71 1.92 -1.97
C HIS A 644 -0.67 0.40 -1.88
N GLY A 645 0.52 -0.20 -2.05
CA GLY A 645 0.67 -1.65 -2.00
C GLY A 645 0.72 -2.23 -0.59
N ILE A 646 1.30 -3.43 -0.46
CA ILE A 646 1.23 -4.24 0.77
C ILE A 646 2.52 -4.09 1.57
N VAL A 647 2.36 -3.85 2.87
CA VAL A 647 3.46 -3.94 3.82
C VAL A 647 3.70 -5.41 4.20
N LEU A 648 4.95 -5.84 4.07
CA LEU A 648 5.43 -7.19 4.31
C LEU A 648 6.29 -7.24 5.58
N GLY A 649 6.29 -8.39 6.22
CA GLY A 649 7.17 -8.69 7.35
C GLY A 649 8.63 -8.82 6.90
N SER A 650 9.54 -8.93 7.86
CA SER A 650 10.99 -9.07 7.60
C SER A 650 11.35 -10.35 6.83
N ASP A 651 10.43 -11.32 6.78
CA ASP A 651 10.53 -12.57 6.03
C ASP A 651 9.99 -12.48 4.59
N GLY A 652 9.49 -11.32 4.17
CA GLY A 652 8.89 -11.10 2.85
C GLY A 652 7.47 -11.64 2.71
N GLN A 653 6.88 -12.20 3.75
CA GLN A 653 5.47 -12.62 3.77
C GLN A 653 4.57 -11.47 4.21
N LYS A 654 3.26 -11.56 3.92
CA LYS A 654 2.27 -10.59 4.44
C LYS A 654 2.37 -10.56 5.97
N MET A 655 2.39 -9.35 6.54
CA MET A 655 2.50 -9.22 7.99
C MET A 655 1.30 -9.88 8.69
N SER A 656 1.58 -10.60 9.77
CA SER A 656 0.55 -11.26 10.56
C SER A 656 0.86 -11.16 12.05
N LYS A 657 -0.15 -10.79 12.85
CA LYS A 657 -0.09 -10.82 14.32
C LYS A 657 0.24 -12.23 14.85
N HIS A 658 -0.19 -13.28 14.13
CA HIS A 658 0.10 -14.66 14.48
C HIS A 658 1.57 -15.03 14.24
N LEU A 659 2.14 -14.59 13.11
CA LEU A 659 3.54 -14.85 12.76
C LEU A 659 4.54 -13.98 13.52
N ARG A 660 4.10 -12.82 14.05
CA ARG A 660 4.95 -11.82 14.72
C ARG A 660 6.19 -11.47 13.87
N ASN A 661 6.02 -11.41 12.56
CA ASN A 661 7.07 -11.24 11.57
C ASN A 661 7.42 -9.77 11.26
N TYR A 662 7.09 -8.84 12.17
CA TYR A 662 7.36 -7.41 12.01
C TYR A 662 7.83 -6.77 13.33
N PRO A 663 8.61 -5.68 13.30
CA PRO A 663 9.08 -5.01 14.52
C PRO A 663 7.92 -4.44 15.35
N ASP A 664 7.99 -4.49 16.68
CA ASP A 664 6.97 -3.85 17.51
C ASP A 664 6.90 -2.34 17.22
N VAL A 665 5.69 -1.81 17.02
CA VAL A 665 5.56 -0.44 16.50
C VAL A 665 5.84 0.61 17.57
N ASN A 666 5.33 0.40 18.79
CA ASN A 666 5.62 1.31 19.91
C ASN A 666 7.10 1.27 20.26
N GLY A 667 7.72 0.09 20.25
CA GLY A 667 9.17 -0.04 20.42
C GLY A 667 10.00 0.69 19.35
N VAL A 668 9.46 0.88 18.14
CA VAL A 668 10.09 1.73 17.11
C VAL A 668 9.91 3.21 17.41
N PHE A 669 8.72 3.66 17.79
CA PHE A 669 8.48 5.04 18.23
C PHE A 669 9.41 5.44 19.37
N ASP A 670 9.54 4.59 20.39
CA ASP A 670 10.33 4.86 21.60
C ASP A 670 11.84 4.90 21.32
N LYS A 671 12.30 4.22 20.25
CA LYS A 671 13.72 4.08 19.94
C LYS A 671 14.22 5.05 18.86
N TYR A 672 13.42 5.27 17.81
CA TYR A 672 13.84 6.01 16.63
C TYR A 672 13.00 7.26 16.37
N GLY A 673 11.77 7.32 16.88
CA GLY A 673 10.82 8.40 16.62
C GLY A 673 9.85 8.09 15.48
N SER A 674 8.74 8.81 15.45
CA SER A 674 7.70 8.74 14.44
C SER A 674 8.14 9.41 13.13
N ASP A 675 8.92 10.49 13.16
CA ASP A 675 9.37 11.15 11.92
C ASP A 675 10.32 10.25 11.11
N ALA A 676 11.20 9.50 11.80
CA ALA A 676 12.05 8.50 11.15
C ALA A 676 11.23 7.37 10.51
N MET A 677 10.18 6.90 11.18
CA MET A 677 9.29 5.87 10.64
C MET A 677 8.41 6.40 9.50
N ARG A 678 7.89 7.62 9.63
CA ARG A 678 7.17 8.35 8.58
C ARG A 678 8.03 8.41 7.33
N TRP A 679 9.24 8.92 7.46
CA TRP A 679 10.16 9.08 6.34
C TRP A 679 10.50 7.75 5.67
N PHE A 680 10.82 6.71 6.46
CA PHE A 680 11.09 5.37 5.91
C PHE A 680 9.94 4.83 5.06
N LEU A 681 8.69 4.99 5.52
CA LEU A 681 7.51 4.52 4.78
C LEU A 681 7.20 5.41 3.56
N MET A 682 7.26 6.73 3.72
CA MET A 682 6.88 7.72 2.71
C MET A 682 7.90 7.86 1.57
N SER A 683 9.19 7.65 1.85
CA SER A 683 10.27 7.63 0.83
C SER A 683 10.28 6.35 -0.01
N SER A 684 9.53 5.33 0.39
CA SER A 684 9.51 4.05 -0.31
C SER A 684 8.56 4.04 -1.51
N PRO A 685 8.74 3.13 -2.49
CA PRO A 685 7.86 3.04 -3.66
C PRO A 685 6.46 2.46 -3.35
N ILE A 686 6.14 2.15 -2.08
CA ILE A 686 4.87 1.50 -1.71
C ILE A 686 3.63 2.32 -2.09
N LEU A 687 3.74 3.64 -2.08
CA LEU A 687 2.65 4.55 -2.46
C LEU A 687 2.34 4.50 -3.96
N ARG A 688 3.19 3.85 -4.75
CA ARG A 688 2.98 3.56 -6.19
C ARG A 688 2.50 2.12 -6.44
N GLY A 689 1.86 1.51 -5.44
CA GLY A 689 1.28 0.16 -5.55
C GLY A 689 2.26 -1.00 -5.36
N GLY A 690 3.55 -0.74 -5.10
CA GLY A 690 4.56 -1.77 -4.82
C GLY A 690 4.49 -2.34 -3.40
N ASN A 691 5.20 -3.42 -3.10
CA ASN A 691 5.29 -3.96 -1.75
C ASN A 691 6.51 -3.43 -1.00
N LEU A 692 6.44 -3.35 0.34
CA LEU A 692 7.55 -2.91 1.19
C LEU A 692 7.82 -3.89 2.32
N ILE A 693 9.08 -4.31 2.45
CA ILE A 693 9.56 -5.07 3.62
C ILE A 693 9.97 -4.08 4.70
N VAL A 694 9.34 -4.17 5.89
CA VAL A 694 9.67 -3.30 7.02
C VAL A 694 10.75 -3.93 7.88
N THR A 695 11.85 -3.20 8.10
CA THR A 695 12.95 -3.63 8.96
C THR A 695 13.34 -2.51 9.94
N ALA A 696 13.71 -2.90 11.16
CA ALA A 696 14.23 -1.94 12.15
C ALA A 696 15.55 -1.29 11.71
N GLU A 697 16.31 -1.95 10.84
CA GLU A 697 17.54 -1.41 10.24
C GLU A 697 17.24 -0.28 9.27
N GLY A 698 16.27 -0.43 8.36
CA GLY A 698 15.89 0.63 7.43
C GLY A 698 15.39 1.90 8.14
N ILE A 699 14.62 1.74 9.23
CA ILE A 699 14.17 2.87 10.06
C ILE A 699 15.34 3.53 10.78
N ARG A 700 16.27 2.75 11.33
CA ARG A 700 17.50 3.28 11.96
C ARG A 700 18.37 4.05 10.96
N ASP A 701 18.48 3.56 9.73
CA ASP A 701 19.29 4.21 8.71
C ASP A 701 18.68 5.55 8.29
N THR A 702 17.34 5.67 8.33
CA THR A 702 16.64 6.94 8.13
C THR A 702 17.03 8.00 9.17
N VAL A 703 17.15 7.61 10.45
CA VAL A 703 17.67 8.51 11.50
C VAL A 703 19.07 9.03 11.14
N ARG A 704 19.94 8.15 10.62
CA ARG A 704 21.34 8.49 10.31
C ARG A 704 21.50 9.33 9.05
N GLN A 705 20.66 9.10 8.05
CA GLN A 705 20.79 9.70 6.72
C GLN A 705 19.95 10.97 6.55
N VAL A 706 18.94 11.17 7.40
CA VAL A 706 17.99 12.30 7.26
C VAL A 706 17.92 13.11 8.53
N MET A 707 17.42 12.52 9.62
CA MET A 707 17.13 13.26 10.86
C MET A 707 18.42 13.86 11.47
N LEU A 708 19.47 13.04 11.66
CA LEU A 708 20.73 13.54 12.22
C LEU A 708 21.40 14.63 11.35
N PRO A 709 21.48 14.50 10.01
CA PRO A 709 21.97 15.58 9.14
C PRO A 709 21.19 16.90 9.24
N VAL A 710 19.85 16.85 9.30
CA VAL A 710 19.00 18.05 9.49
C VAL A 710 19.33 18.70 10.84
N TRP A 711 19.26 17.93 11.93
CA TRP A 711 19.59 18.43 13.25
C TRP A 711 21.03 18.94 13.37
N SER A 712 21.99 18.27 12.74
CA SER A 712 23.41 18.68 12.76
C SER A 712 23.62 20.02 12.08
N SER A 713 22.86 20.31 11.02
CA SER A 713 22.89 21.61 10.33
C SER A 713 22.38 22.73 11.24
N TYR A 714 21.30 22.46 11.98
CA TYR A 714 20.75 23.38 12.98
C TYR A 714 21.71 23.58 14.16
N TYR A 715 22.25 22.50 14.73
CA TYR A 715 23.24 22.56 15.80
C TYR A 715 24.48 23.35 15.36
N PHE A 716 25.00 23.09 14.15
CA PHE A 716 26.12 23.84 13.58
C PHE A 716 25.81 25.34 13.53
N PHE A 717 24.67 25.72 12.96
CA PHE A 717 24.28 27.12 12.87
C PHE A 717 24.20 27.78 14.25
N THR A 718 23.50 27.16 15.21
CA THR A 718 23.33 27.73 16.56
C THR A 718 24.64 27.83 17.34
N LEU A 719 25.53 26.84 17.19
CA LEU A 719 26.86 26.85 17.81
C LEU A 719 27.66 28.08 17.39
N TYR A 720 27.82 28.28 16.08
CA TYR A 720 28.61 29.38 15.54
C TYR A 720 27.93 30.73 15.74
N ALA A 721 26.60 30.80 15.59
CA ALA A 721 25.86 32.04 15.78
C ALA A 721 25.94 32.51 17.24
N ASN A 722 25.85 31.61 18.22
CA ASN A 722 25.99 31.95 19.63
C ASN A 722 27.43 32.29 20.04
N ALA A 723 28.44 31.72 19.37
CA ALA A 723 29.85 31.98 19.66
C ALA A 723 30.35 33.34 19.10
N ALA A 724 29.70 33.85 18.06
CA ALA A 724 30.08 35.10 17.39
C ALA A 724 30.08 36.32 18.33
N ASN A 725 30.77 37.40 17.92
CA ASN A 725 30.89 38.65 18.67
C ASN A 725 31.45 38.45 20.09
N GLY A 726 32.41 37.53 20.25
CA GLY A 726 33.00 37.20 21.55
C GLY A 726 32.01 36.55 22.53
N GLY A 727 31.04 35.79 22.01
CA GLY A 727 30.01 35.10 22.80
C GLY A 727 28.75 35.92 23.10
N ALA A 728 28.64 37.15 22.58
CA ALA A 728 27.40 37.92 22.62
C ALA A 728 26.33 37.37 21.64
N GLY A 729 26.78 36.56 20.68
CA GLY A 729 25.97 35.94 19.65
C GLY A 729 25.68 36.86 18.46
N PHE A 730 25.20 36.26 17.38
CA PHE A 730 24.77 36.90 16.15
C PHE A 730 23.32 36.53 15.86
N ASP A 731 22.43 37.53 15.82
CA ASP A 731 21.04 37.34 15.44
C ASP A 731 20.91 37.44 13.91
N ALA A 732 20.86 36.28 13.26
CA ALA A 732 20.75 36.21 11.81
C ALA A 732 19.33 36.56 11.35
N ARG A 733 19.24 37.06 10.12
CA ARG A 733 17.98 37.41 9.46
C ARG A 733 17.92 36.81 8.06
N GLN A 734 16.71 36.80 7.49
CA GLN A 734 16.54 36.51 6.07
C GLN A 734 17.29 37.55 5.21
N LEU A 735 17.86 37.07 4.10
CA LEU A 735 18.47 37.90 3.07
C LEU A 735 17.42 38.74 2.34
N ARG A 736 17.84 39.90 1.83
CA ARG A 736 17.06 40.71 0.90
C ARG A 736 17.52 40.49 -0.54
N ALA A 737 16.60 40.68 -1.49
CA ALA A 737 16.87 40.45 -2.92
C ALA A 737 18.05 41.26 -3.47
N ASP A 738 18.27 42.49 -2.98
CA ASP A 738 19.37 43.36 -3.40
C ASP A 738 20.76 42.88 -2.92
N GLU A 739 20.80 41.96 -1.95
CA GLU A 739 22.04 41.43 -1.38
C GLU A 739 22.58 40.23 -2.18
N VAL A 740 21.70 39.48 -2.86
CA VAL A 740 22.01 38.17 -3.46
C VAL A 740 23.10 38.23 -4.52
N ALA A 741 23.05 39.22 -5.41
CA ALA A 741 23.99 39.33 -6.52
C ALA A 741 25.45 39.52 -6.07
N GLY A 742 25.66 40.11 -4.89
CA GLY A 742 26.98 40.35 -4.30
C GLY A 742 27.48 39.23 -3.40
N LEU A 743 26.70 38.16 -3.19
CA LEU A 743 27.11 37.04 -2.36
C LEU A 743 28.17 36.17 -3.08
N PRO A 744 29.06 35.49 -2.32
CA PRO A 744 29.94 34.47 -2.86
C PRO A 744 29.17 33.38 -3.63
N GLU A 745 29.83 32.76 -4.60
CA GLU A 745 29.21 31.79 -5.50
C GLU A 745 28.58 30.60 -4.76
N MET A 746 29.23 30.08 -3.71
CA MET A 746 28.66 28.99 -2.90
C MET A 746 27.36 29.38 -2.17
N ASP A 747 27.20 30.65 -1.77
CA ASP A 747 25.98 31.14 -1.13
C ASP A 747 24.86 31.26 -2.17
N ARG A 748 25.16 31.82 -3.34
CA ARG A 748 24.23 31.90 -4.48
C ARG A 748 23.80 30.52 -4.96
N TYR A 749 24.75 29.58 -5.04
CA TYR A 749 24.49 28.19 -5.40
C TYR A 749 23.54 27.54 -4.39
N LEU A 750 23.74 27.73 -3.08
CA LEU A 750 22.83 27.19 -2.06
C LEU A 750 21.42 27.79 -2.16
N LEU A 751 21.30 29.10 -2.45
CA LEU A 751 20.00 29.75 -2.66
C LEU A 751 19.30 29.19 -3.91
N ALA A 752 20.01 29.03 -5.02
CA ALA A 752 19.48 28.43 -6.25
C ALA A 752 19.07 26.95 -6.03
N ARG A 753 19.86 26.18 -5.28
CA ARG A 753 19.50 24.79 -4.91
C ARG A 753 18.29 24.73 -3.98
N THR A 754 18.16 25.68 -3.05
CA THR A 754 16.97 25.82 -2.21
C THR A 754 15.74 26.15 -3.04
N ARG A 755 15.86 27.02 -4.06
CA ARG A 755 14.79 27.29 -5.03
C ARG A 755 14.33 26.00 -5.72
N ARG A 756 15.27 25.24 -6.30
CA ARG A 756 14.99 23.98 -7.00
C ARG A 756 14.38 22.93 -6.06
N LEU A 757 14.76 22.90 -4.78
CA LEU A 757 14.12 22.06 -3.77
C LEU A 757 12.64 22.42 -3.61
N VAL A 758 12.33 23.70 -3.37
CA VAL A 758 10.94 24.18 -3.20
C VAL A 758 10.11 23.77 -4.41
N GLU A 759 10.56 24.13 -5.62
CA GLU A 759 9.83 23.85 -6.86
C GLU A 759 9.64 22.35 -7.09
N ARG A 760 10.66 21.52 -6.81
CA ARG A 760 10.59 20.07 -7.00
C ARG A 760 9.68 19.38 -5.98
N VAL A 761 9.76 19.76 -4.70
CA VAL A 761 8.88 19.19 -3.67
C VAL A 761 7.43 19.62 -3.89
N GLU A 762 7.21 20.89 -4.24
CA GLU A 762 5.89 21.41 -4.59
C GLU A 762 5.27 20.61 -5.74
N LYS A 763 5.99 20.48 -6.86
CA LYS A 763 5.55 19.66 -7.99
C LYS A 763 5.23 18.23 -7.57
N SER A 764 6.14 17.57 -6.84
CA SER A 764 5.94 16.19 -6.41
C SER A 764 4.71 16.03 -5.53
N LEU A 765 4.44 16.94 -4.59
CA LEU A 765 3.27 16.86 -3.71
C LEU A 765 1.96 17.25 -4.41
N ASP A 766 1.99 18.19 -5.35
CA ASP A 766 0.84 18.49 -6.23
C ASP A 766 0.48 17.29 -7.13
N GLU A 767 1.47 16.49 -7.53
CA GLU A 767 1.31 15.24 -8.28
C GLU A 767 1.11 14.00 -7.37
N PHE A 768 0.98 14.19 -6.05
CA PHE A 768 0.84 13.12 -5.04
C PHE A 768 2.03 12.12 -4.99
N ALA A 769 3.17 12.47 -5.57
CA ALA A 769 4.42 11.71 -5.60
C ALA A 769 5.26 11.93 -4.32
N ILE A 770 4.74 11.50 -3.17
CA ILE A 770 5.38 11.70 -1.85
C ILE A 770 6.82 11.15 -1.80
N SER A 771 7.09 10.00 -2.43
CA SER A 771 8.45 9.42 -2.47
C SER A 771 9.46 10.36 -3.12
N ASP A 772 9.06 11.01 -4.22
CA ASP A 772 9.93 11.90 -4.99
C ASP A 772 10.16 13.23 -4.26
N ALA A 773 9.19 13.64 -3.43
CA ALA A 773 9.37 14.77 -2.50
C ALA A 773 10.41 14.44 -1.43
N CYS A 774 10.37 13.24 -0.84
CA CYS A 774 11.41 12.76 0.08
C CYS A 774 12.79 12.70 -0.61
N ASP A 775 12.87 12.17 -1.83
CA ASP A 775 14.13 12.10 -2.59
C ASP A 775 14.73 13.48 -2.86
N ALA A 776 13.91 14.46 -3.25
CA ALA A 776 14.35 15.83 -3.48
C ALA A 776 14.93 16.47 -2.20
N ALA A 777 14.27 16.25 -1.06
CA ALA A 777 14.75 16.72 0.24
C ALA A 777 16.03 15.99 0.69
N SER A 778 16.14 14.67 0.46
CA SER A 778 17.38 13.92 0.75
C SER A 778 18.58 14.40 -0.07
N ASP A 779 18.40 14.67 -1.37
CA ASP A 779 19.47 15.24 -2.20
C ASP A 779 19.88 16.65 -1.71
N PHE A 780 18.91 17.47 -1.31
CA PHE A 780 19.22 18.78 -0.74
C PHE A 780 19.95 18.71 0.60
N ILE A 781 19.61 17.74 1.47
CA ILE A 781 20.32 17.51 2.73
C ILE A 781 21.80 17.23 2.48
N ASP A 782 22.13 16.42 1.46
CA ASP A 782 23.52 16.17 1.07
C ASP A 782 24.25 17.45 0.66
N VAL A 783 23.60 18.30 -0.14
CA VAL A 783 24.15 19.60 -0.59
C VAL A 783 24.38 20.54 0.60
N LEU A 784 23.39 20.66 1.49
CA LEU A 784 23.47 21.52 2.65
C LEU A 784 24.63 21.10 3.57
N THR A 785 24.73 19.81 3.85
CA THR A 785 25.68 19.27 4.84
C THR A 785 27.07 19.02 4.26
N ASN A 786 27.15 18.16 3.26
CA ASN A 786 28.41 17.64 2.74
C ASN A 786 29.05 18.60 1.74
N TRP A 787 28.33 19.58 1.20
CA TRP A 787 28.88 20.56 0.27
C TRP A 787 28.99 21.95 0.89
N TYR A 788 27.86 22.56 1.25
CA TYR A 788 27.88 23.95 1.71
C TYR A 788 28.52 24.10 3.09
N ILE A 789 27.97 23.48 4.14
CA ILE A 789 28.48 23.65 5.52
C ILE A 789 29.95 23.23 5.62
N ARG A 790 30.32 22.11 4.97
CA ARG A 790 31.70 21.61 5.01
C ARG A 790 32.69 22.58 4.36
N ASN A 791 32.39 23.11 3.17
CA ASN A 791 33.31 24.00 2.44
C ASN A 791 33.29 25.46 2.91
N THR A 792 32.28 25.87 3.66
CA THR A 792 32.14 27.25 4.14
C THR A 792 32.38 27.42 5.64
N ARG A 793 32.71 26.34 6.38
CA ARG A 793 32.92 26.37 7.84
C ARG A 793 33.86 27.47 8.32
N ASP A 794 34.96 27.71 7.62
CA ASP A 794 35.94 28.74 7.98
C ASP A 794 35.35 30.17 7.96
N ARG A 795 34.33 30.41 7.11
CA ARG A 795 33.62 31.71 7.09
C ARG A 795 32.79 31.94 8.34
N PHE A 796 32.21 30.88 8.91
CA PHE A 796 31.52 30.96 10.21
C PHE A 796 32.50 31.22 11.36
N TRP A 797 33.71 30.66 11.30
CA TRP A 797 34.80 30.98 12.24
C TRP A 797 35.26 32.44 12.16
N LYS A 798 35.29 33.00 10.94
CA LYS A 798 35.62 34.40 10.68
C LYS A 798 34.45 35.36 10.91
N GLU A 799 33.34 34.86 11.46
CA GLU A 799 32.13 35.62 11.76
C GLU A 799 31.52 36.33 10.53
N ASP A 800 31.58 35.70 9.35
CA ASP A 800 31.01 36.26 8.12
C ASP A 800 29.48 36.35 8.18
N THR A 801 28.98 37.57 8.31
CA THR A 801 27.54 37.88 8.38
C THR A 801 26.74 37.38 7.17
N ASN A 802 27.32 37.34 5.96
CA ASN A 802 26.64 36.85 4.77
C ASN A 802 26.43 35.34 4.83
N ALA A 803 27.41 34.59 5.36
CA ALA A 803 27.29 33.14 5.53
C ALA A 803 26.20 32.78 6.55
N PHE A 804 26.12 33.52 7.67
CA PHE A 804 25.06 33.35 8.67
C PHE A 804 23.67 33.65 8.11
N ASN A 805 23.48 34.79 7.45
CA ASN A 805 22.18 35.17 6.89
C ASN A 805 21.74 34.22 5.76
N THR A 806 22.67 33.75 4.92
CA THR A 806 22.38 32.75 3.89
C THR A 806 21.92 31.44 4.50
N LEU A 807 22.69 30.88 5.45
CA LEU A 807 22.33 29.62 6.09
C LEU A 807 21.01 29.72 6.88
N TYR A 808 20.79 30.85 7.56
CA TYR A 808 19.52 31.12 8.24
C TYR A 808 18.33 31.13 7.27
N THR A 809 18.45 31.88 6.16
CA THR A 809 17.40 31.95 5.12
C THR A 809 17.06 30.56 4.59
N VAL A 810 18.10 29.77 4.31
CA VAL A 810 17.96 28.43 3.75
C VAL A 810 17.34 27.44 4.74
N LEU A 811 17.80 27.43 5.99
CA LEU A 811 17.24 26.55 7.02
C LEU A 811 15.78 26.87 7.31
N GLU A 812 15.42 28.16 7.38
CA GLU A 812 14.04 28.59 7.59
C GLU A 812 13.12 28.10 6.47
N VAL A 813 13.50 28.31 5.20
CA VAL A 813 12.74 27.83 4.03
C VAL A 813 12.68 26.31 4.01
N PHE A 814 13.81 25.64 4.25
CA PHE A 814 13.89 24.19 4.22
C PHE A 814 12.97 23.55 5.26
N MET A 815 12.87 24.10 6.48
CA MET A 815 11.95 23.55 7.48
C MET A 815 10.49 23.70 7.08
N ARG A 816 10.11 24.77 6.38
CA ARG A 816 8.75 24.89 5.81
C ARG A 816 8.48 23.85 4.73
N VAL A 817 9.45 23.54 3.87
CA VAL A 817 9.36 22.46 2.88
C VAL A 817 9.30 21.08 3.55
N LEU A 818 10.07 20.88 4.61
CA LEU A 818 10.19 19.62 5.33
C LEU A 818 8.97 19.32 6.22
N ALA A 819 8.20 20.35 6.61
CA ALA A 819 7.11 20.25 7.58
C ALA A 819 6.04 19.18 7.27
N PRO A 820 5.58 18.98 6.02
CA PRO A 820 4.67 17.87 5.71
C PRO A 820 5.33 16.48 5.86
N LEU A 821 6.65 16.38 5.63
CA LEU A 821 7.40 15.12 5.54
C LEU A 821 8.00 14.65 6.88
N ALA A 822 8.45 15.57 7.73
CA ALA A 822 8.98 15.32 9.08
C ALA A 822 8.47 16.42 10.04
N PRO A 823 7.20 16.37 10.47
CA PRO A 823 6.50 17.49 11.09
C PRO A 823 7.04 17.90 12.47
N MET A 824 7.64 16.98 13.24
CA MET A 824 8.08 17.27 14.60
C MET A 824 9.52 17.80 14.63
N GLU A 825 10.41 17.22 13.83
CA GLU A 825 11.77 17.75 13.68
C GLU A 825 11.77 19.15 13.08
N SER A 826 10.99 19.36 12.01
CA SER A 826 10.84 20.67 11.37
C SER A 826 10.28 21.73 12.33
N GLU A 827 9.33 21.36 13.19
CA GLU A 827 8.78 22.25 14.22
C GLU A 827 9.86 22.73 15.18
N SER A 828 10.60 21.79 15.80
CA SER A 828 11.60 22.13 16.81
C SER A 828 12.74 22.97 16.22
N VAL A 829 13.21 22.63 15.00
CA VAL A 829 14.24 23.40 14.31
C VAL A 829 13.73 24.79 13.91
N TRP A 830 12.56 24.88 13.29
CA TRP A 830 12.03 26.17 12.79
C TRP A 830 11.69 27.12 13.93
N ARG A 831 11.06 26.64 15.01
CA ARG A 831 10.79 27.47 16.20
C ARG A 831 12.07 27.88 16.90
N GLY A 832 13.02 26.96 17.01
CA GLY A 832 14.37 27.26 17.51
C GLY A 832 15.10 28.35 16.72
N LEU A 833 14.93 28.40 15.40
CA LEU A 833 15.52 29.41 14.53
C LEU A 833 14.75 30.74 14.53
N THR A 834 13.42 30.71 14.50
CA THR A 834 12.61 31.90 14.21
C THR A 834 11.98 32.52 15.45
N GLY A 835 11.75 31.72 16.50
CA GLY A 835 10.91 32.09 17.63
C GLY A 835 9.41 32.16 17.27
N GLY A 836 9.04 31.73 16.06
CA GLY A 836 7.66 31.72 15.61
C GLY A 836 6.80 30.70 16.37
N GLU A 837 5.47 30.83 16.22
CA GLU A 837 4.51 30.00 16.91
C GLU A 837 4.63 28.53 16.51
N SER A 838 4.47 28.22 15.21
CA SER A 838 4.65 26.87 14.66
C SER A 838 4.97 26.94 13.17
N VAL A 839 5.82 26.03 12.66
CA VAL A 839 6.10 25.93 11.21
C VAL A 839 4.83 25.58 10.43
N HIS A 840 3.93 24.82 11.06
CA HIS A 840 2.65 24.42 10.49
C HIS A 840 1.63 25.56 10.43
N LEU A 841 1.93 26.70 11.07
CA LEU A 841 1.19 27.95 10.95
C LEU A 841 1.79 28.91 9.91
N ALA A 842 2.96 28.57 9.35
CA ALA A 842 3.58 29.33 8.26
C ALA A 842 2.96 28.97 6.90
N ASP A 843 3.09 29.89 5.95
CA ASP A 843 2.71 29.65 4.55
C ASP A 843 3.81 28.89 3.81
N TRP A 844 3.39 28.08 2.84
CA TRP A 844 4.29 27.41 1.91
C TRP A 844 5.27 28.42 1.28
N PRO A 845 6.57 28.10 1.17
CA PRO A 845 7.59 29.06 0.76
C PRO A 845 7.58 29.31 -0.77
N TYR A 846 6.46 29.81 -1.30
CA TYR A 846 6.30 30.08 -2.73
C TYR A 846 7.40 30.99 -3.28
N VAL A 847 8.02 30.56 -4.37
CA VAL A 847 9.01 31.35 -5.14
C VAL A 847 8.34 32.20 -6.24
N SER A 848 7.10 31.91 -6.58
CA SER A 848 6.27 32.68 -7.50
C SER A 848 4.83 32.72 -7.00
N ASP A 849 4.14 33.82 -7.21
CA ASP A 849 2.71 33.92 -6.94
C ASP A 849 1.94 33.03 -7.93
N GLU A 850 1.15 32.08 -7.41
CA GLU A 850 0.46 31.08 -8.24
C GLU A 850 -0.55 31.69 -9.24
N LYS A 851 -1.05 32.91 -9.01
CA LYS A 851 -2.06 33.54 -9.87
C LYS A 851 -1.46 34.39 -10.97
N THR A 852 -0.39 35.10 -10.66
CA THR A 852 0.26 36.09 -11.55
C THR A 852 1.51 35.54 -12.21
N GLY A 853 2.15 34.52 -11.62
CA GLY A 853 3.45 33.99 -12.02
C GLY A 853 4.63 34.90 -11.65
N GLU A 854 4.38 36.03 -10.98
CA GLU A 854 5.45 36.96 -10.59
C GLU A 854 6.27 36.40 -9.42
N ALA A 855 7.58 36.68 -9.40
CA ALA A 855 8.45 36.28 -8.30
C ALA A 855 8.03 36.96 -6.99
N THR A 856 7.80 36.14 -5.96
CA THR A 856 7.57 36.61 -4.58
C THR A 856 8.83 37.28 -4.03
N GLU A 857 8.74 37.92 -2.87
CA GLU A 857 9.95 38.44 -2.19
C GLU A 857 10.98 37.32 -1.95
N LEU A 858 10.52 36.16 -1.48
CA LEU A 858 11.37 34.98 -1.33
C LEU A 858 11.92 34.50 -2.68
N GLY A 859 11.11 34.49 -3.74
CA GLY A 859 11.55 34.13 -5.09
C GLY A 859 12.63 35.04 -5.67
N ARG A 860 12.68 36.31 -5.24
CA ARG A 860 13.75 37.25 -5.60
C ARG A 860 15.01 37.08 -4.75
N VAL A 861 14.91 36.37 -3.62
CA VAL A 861 16.06 35.96 -2.80
C VAL A 861 16.61 34.61 -3.29
N LEU A 862 15.72 33.65 -3.52
CA LEU A 862 16.00 32.34 -4.11
C LEU A 862 16.08 32.46 -5.64
N VAL A 863 17.07 33.23 -6.11
CA VAL A 863 17.35 33.46 -7.52
C VAL A 863 17.83 32.15 -8.16
N ASP A 864 17.22 31.75 -9.27
CA ASP A 864 17.75 30.65 -10.08
C ASP A 864 19.01 31.11 -10.82
N ASP A 865 20.01 30.24 -10.88
CA ASP A 865 21.27 30.49 -11.58
C ASP A 865 21.69 29.20 -12.30
N PRO A 866 21.10 28.91 -13.48
CA PRO A 866 21.32 27.64 -14.17
C PRO A 866 22.79 27.38 -14.47
N ALA A 867 23.53 28.38 -14.94
CA ALA A 867 24.95 28.23 -15.25
C ALA A 867 25.78 27.88 -14.02
N LEU A 868 25.56 28.56 -12.89
CA LEU A 868 26.24 28.25 -11.63
C LEU A 868 25.88 26.86 -11.10
N VAL A 869 24.58 26.51 -11.12
CA VAL A 869 24.15 25.21 -10.63
C VAL A 869 24.69 24.09 -11.51
N ASP A 870 24.62 24.22 -12.83
CA ASP A 870 25.12 23.19 -13.75
C ASP A 870 26.64 23.00 -13.60
N ALA A 871 27.39 24.09 -13.44
CA ALA A 871 28.82 24.03 -13.15
C ALA A 871 29.12 23.32 -11.82
N MET A 872 28.40 23.68 -10.74
CA MET A 872 28.58 23.07 -9.43
C MET A 872 28.12 21.61 -9.39
N GLU A 873 27.03 21.23 -10.05
CA GLU A 873 26.64 19.82 -10.20
C GLU A 873 27.72 19.03 -10.94
N LYS A 874 28.31 19.60 -12.00
CA LYS A 874 29.44 18.97 -12.69
C LYS A 874 30.64 18.78 -11.76
N VAL A 875 30.96 19.77 -10.93
CA VAL A 875 31.99 19.66 -9.87
C VAL A 875 31.64 18.52 -8.90
N ARG A 876 30.38 18.41 -8.44
CA ARG A 876 29.91 17.31 -7.57
C ARG A 876 30.08 15.95 -8.23
N GLU A 877 29.74 15.83 -9.51
CA GLU A 877 29.92 14.62 -10.30
C GLU A 877 31.40 14.23 -10.41
N ILE A 878 32.28 15.18 -10.71
CA ILE A 878 33.73 14.96 -10.79
C ILE A 878 34.26 14.46 -9.46
N VAL A 879 33.85 15.08 -8.34
CA VAL A 879 34.26 14.66 -7.01
C VAL A 879 33.78 13.23 -6.72
N SER A 880 32.50 12.95 -6.93
CA SER A 880 31.91 11.62 -6.67
C SER A 880 32.55 10.53 -7.53
N GLY A 881 32.74 10.80 -8.83
CA GLY A 881 33.41 9.89 -9.77
C GLY A 881 34.85 9.60 -9.35
N THR A 882 35.61 10.64 -8.98
CA THR A 882 37.00 10.49 -8.56
C THR A 882 37.14 9.79 -7.19
N LEU A 883 36.25 10.08 -6.24
CA LEU A 883 36.20 9.36 -4.96
C LEU A 883 35.86 7.88 -5.15
N SER A 884 34.99 7.56 -6.11
CA SER A 884 34.68 6.18 -6.48
C SER A 884 35.89 5.47 -7.07
N LEU A 885 36.67 6.14 -7.93
CA LEU A 885 37.96 5.64 -8.43
C LEU A 885 38.96 5.39 -7.30
N ARG A 886 39.11 6.34 -6.38
CA ARG A 886 39.95 6.19 -5.19
C ARG A 886 39.54 4.99 -4.35
N LYS A 887 38.25 4.80 -4.11
CA LYS A 887 37.71 3.66 -3.36
C LYS A 887 38.01 2.33 -4.05
N ALA A 888 37.85 2.27 -5.38
CA ALA A 888 38.17 1.08 -6.17
C ALA A 888 39.67 0.75 -6.12
N ALA A 889 40.53 1.77 -6.17
CA ALA A 889 41.99 1.64 -6.01
C ALA A 889 42.44 1.47 -4.55
N GLN A 890 41.51 1.46 -3.58
CA GLN A 890 41.79 1.42 -2.14
C GLN A 890 42.67 2.58 -1.61
N ILE A 891 42.66 3.72 -2.30
CA ILE A 891 43.38 4.93 -1.91
C ILE A 891 42.45 5.81 -1.07
N ARG A 892 42.82 6.03 0.18
CA ARG A 892 42.10 6.90 1.13
C ARG A 892 42.22 8.38 0.78
N VAL A 893 41.21 9.19 1.08
CA VAL A 893 41.20 10.61 0.65
C VAL A 893 42.39 11.42 1.19
N ARG A 894 42.76 11.16 2.44
CA ARG A 894 43.89 11.78 3.14
C ARG A 894 45.26 11.49 2.52
N GLN A 895 45.38 10.50 1.64
CA GLN A 895 46.58 10.29 0.82
C GLN A 895 46.52 11.29 -0.36
N PRO A 896 47.43 12.27 -0.46
CA PRO A 896 47.42 13.16 -1.60
C PRO A 896 47.83 12.42 -2.87
N LEU A 897 47.25 12.80 -4.01
CA LEU A 897 47.64 12.31 -5.33
C LEU A 897 48.17 13.45 -6.21
N ALA A 898 49.02 13.09 -7.17
CA ALA A 898 49.68 14.09 -8.01
C ALA A 898 48.69 14.81 -8.91
N LYS A 899 47.88 14.07 -9.66
CA LYS A 899 47.16 14.61 -10.81
C LYS A 899 45.78 13.99 -11.02
N LEU A 900 44.84 14.83 -11.44
CA LEU A 900 43.56 14.44 -12.03
C LEU A 900 43.46 15.07 -13.42
N THR A 901 42.96 14.33 -14.40
CA THR A 901 42.55 14.89 -15.69
C THR A 901 41.03 14.86 -15.75
N VAL A 902 40.42 16.00 -16.05
CA VAL A 902 38.97 16.20 -16.15
C VAL A 902 38.63 16.54 -17.59
N VAL A 903 37.85 15.66 -18.22
CA VAL A 903 37.37 15.84 -19.58
C VAL A 903 35.90 16.26 -19.52
N VAL A 904 35.60 17.51 -19.88
CA VAL A 904 34.24 18.08 -19.84
C VAL A 904 33.98 18.95 -21.06
N GLU A 905 32.71 19.23 -21.35
CA GLU A 905 32.33 20.08 -22.48
C GLU A 905 32.69 21.56 -22.24
N ASP A 906 32.29 22.09 -21.08
CA ASP A 906 32.61 23.47 -20.66
C ASP A 906 33.72 23.45 -19.59
N VAL A 907 34.97 23.57 -20.06
CA VAL A 907 36.16 23.59 -19.19
C VAL A 907 36.17 24.82 -18.30
N ASP A 908 35.82 26.00 -18.83
CA ASP A 908 35.95 27.25 -18.08
C ASP A 908 34.98 27.28 -16.89
N ALA A 909 33.76 26.75 -17.06
CA ALA A 909 32.78 26.65 -15.99
C ALA A 909 33.25 25.78 -14.81
N VAL A 910 33.89 24.64 -15.08
CA VAL A 910 34.39 23.73 -14.03
C VAL A 910 35.70 24.23 -13.44
N LYS A 911 36.60 24.75 -14.27
CA LYS A 911 37.93 25.23 -13.88
C LYS A 911 37.86 26.40 -12.90
N ALA A 912 36.78 27.18 -12.91
CA ALA A 912 36.50 28.18 -11.88
C ALA A 912 36.52 27.61 -10.43
N TYR A 913 36.28 26.30 -10.29
CA TYR A 913 36.23 25.58 -9.02
C TYR A 913 37.43 24.64 -8.79
N ASP A 914 38.55 24.87 -9.49
CA ASP A 914 39.79 24.08 -9.36
C ASP A 914 40.24 23.91 -7.90
N GLU A 915 40.21 24.98 -7.11
CA GLU A 915 40.59 24.92 -5.69
C GLU A 915 39.66 24.03 -4.86
N ILE A 916 38.35 24.08 -5.12
CA ILE A 916 37.37 23.20 -4.44
C ILE A 916 37.65 21.75 -4.82
N LEU A 917 37.86 21.45 -6.11
CA LEU A 917 38.18 20.11 -6.57
C LEU A 917 39.48 19.57 -5.95
N LYS A 918 40.54 20.39 -5.92
CA LYS A 918 41.83 20.04 -5.30
C LYS A 918 41.68 19.79 -3.81
N SER A 919 40.93 20.61 -3.08
CA SER A 919 40.71 20.43 -1.64
C SER A 919 39.87 19.19 -1.34
N GLU A 920 38.78 18.99 -2.09
CA GLU A 920 37.84 17.88 -1.91
C GLU A 920 38.49 16.52 -2.22
N LEU A 921 39.30 16.50 -3.27
CA LEU A 921 39.94 15.27 -3.73
C LEU A 921 41.34 15.08 -3.14
N ASN A 922 41.91 16.08 -2.47
CA ASN A 922 43.30 16.09 -2.01
C ASN A 922 44.26 15.71 -3.17
N ILE A 923 44.18 16.48 -4.26
CA ILE A 923 44.97 16.31 -5.48
C ILE A 923 45.79 17.58 -5.71
N LYS A 924 47.05 17.43 -6.15
CA LYS A 924 47.96 18.56 -6.31
C LYS A 924 47.68 19.37 -7.57
N ASP A 925 47.40 18.70 -8.69
CA ASP A 925 47.13 19.36 -9.96
C ASP A 925 45.92 18.77 -10.68
N ILE A 926 45.17 19.62 -11.38
CA ILE A 926 44.03 19.21 -12.19
C ILE A 926 44.21 19.78 -13.60
N GLU A 927 44.28 18.88 -14.56
CA GLU A 927 44.28 19.24 -15.97
C GLU A 927 42.86 19.14 -16.53
N PHE A 928 42.43 20.18 -17.22
CA PHE A 928 41.12 20.22 -17.87
C PHE A 928 41.30 20.18 -19.39
N CYS A 929 40.48 19.37 -20.06
CA CYS A 929 40.43 19.35 -21.51
C CYS A 929 39.02 19.03 -22.02
N THR A 930 38.78 19.33 -23.30
CA THR A 930 37.54 18.95 -23.98
C THR A 930 37.67 17.56 -24.59
N MET A 931 36.55 16.96 -24.99
CA MET A 931 36.55 15.69 -25.74
C MET A 931 37.30 15.81 -27.08
N GLU A 932 37.26 16.97 -27.72
CA GLU A 932 37.95 17.21 -29.00
C GLU A 932 39.48 17.27 -28.79
N ASP A 933 39.91 17.85 -27.67
CA ASP A 933 41.33 17.97 -27.32
C ASP A 933 41.90 16.68 -26.73
N ALA A 934 41.07 15.82 -26.14
CA ALA A 934 41.49 14.58 -25.48
C ALA A 934 42.32 13.67 -26.40
N GLY A 935 41.94 13.56 -27.68
CA GLY A 935 42.71 12.77 -28.67
C GLY A 935 44.11 13.35 -28.95
N SER A 936 44.27 14.67 -28.89
CA SER A 936 45.58 15.33 -29.05
C SER A 936 46.47 15.22 -27.80
N GLN A 937 45.89 14.88 -26.66
CA GLN A 937 46.57 14.62 -25.39
C GLN A 937 46.87 13.13 -25.16
N GLY A 938 46.67 12.29 -26.19
CA GLY A 938 46.95 10.86 -26.11
C GLY A 938 45.91 10.05 -25.35
N LEU A 939 44.67 10.55 -25.22
CA LEU A 939 43.57 9.84 -24.57
C LEU A 939 42.68 9.16 -25.63
N LYS A 940 42.45 7.86 -25.48
CA LYS A 940 41.59 7.04 -26.35
C LYS A 940 40.35 6.57 -25.59
N ILE A 941 39.17 6.92 -26.09
CA ILE A 941 37.91 6.37 -25.59
C ILE A 941 37.78 4.92 -26.07
N VAL A 942 37.71 3.99 -25.12
CA VAL A 942 37.42 2.58 -25.34
C VAL A 942 35.98 2.32 -24.90
N HIS A 943 35.14 1.94 -25.86
CA HIS A 943 33.80 1.49 -25.56
C HIS A 943 33.82 -0.02 -25.30
N GLU A 944 33.30 -0.45 -24.17
CA GLU A 944 33.11 -1.85 -23.81
C GLU A 944 31.61 -2.14 -23.72
N LEU A 945 31.15 -3.15 -24.45
CA LEU A 945 29.75 -3.56 -24.44
C LEU A 945 29.57 -4.81 -23.57
N LYS A 946 28.71 -4.72 -22.56
CA LYS A 946 28.20 -5.87 -21.81
C LYS A 946 26.76 -6.14 -22.18
N VAL A 947 26.45 -7.38 -22.53
CA VAL A 947 25.09 -7.80 -22.89
C VAL A 947 24.38 -8.38 -21.67
N ASN A 948 23.22 -7.81 -21.31
CA ASN A 948 22.31 -8.35 -20.32
C ASN A 948 21.52 -9.51 -20.92
N ALA A 949 22.08 -10.71 -20.84
CA ALA A 949 21.50 -11.92 -21.42
C ALA A 949 20.08 -12.23 -20.93
N ARG A 950 19.72 -11.82 -19.71
CA ARG A 950 18.38 -12.07 -19.13
C ARG A 950 17.32 -11.20 -19.76
N ALA A 951 17.64 -9.93 -20.03
CA ALA A 951 16.74 -8.99 -20.71
C ALA A 951 16.70 -9.24 -22.22
N ALA A 952 17.85 -9.50 -22.84
CA ALA A 952 17.96 -9.69 -24.29
C ALA A 952 17.46 -11.07 -24.78
N GLY A 953 17.52 -12.08 -23.92
CA GLY A 953 17.21 -13.48 -24.25
C GLY A 953 15.80 -13.73 -24.84
N PRO A 954 14.71 -13.19 -24.24
CA PRO A 954 13.35 -13.36 -24.76
C PRO A 954 13.17 -12.87 -26.21
N ARG A 955 13.86 -11.78 -26.58
CA ARG A 955 13.77 -11.17 -27.91
C ARG A 955 14.75 -11.78 -28.90
N LEU A 956 16.03 -11.88 -28.51
CA LEU A 956 17.11 -12.35 -29.39
C LEU A 956 17.17 -13.88 -29.53
N GLY A 957 16.53 -14.62 -28.62
CA GLY A 957 16.51 -16.08 -28.63
C GLY A 957 17.92 -16.67 -28.71
N LYS A 958 18.17 -17.52 -29.72
CA LYS A 958 19.50 -18.14 -29.95
C LYS A 958 20.59 -17.14 -30.33
N GLN A 959 20.23 -15.93 -30.79
CA GLN A 959 21.19 -14.91 -31.21
C GLN A 959 21.91 -14.24 -30.03
N VAL A 960 21.37 -14.35 -28.81
CA VAL A 960 21.97 -13.75 -27.61
C VAL A 960 23.40 -14.24 -27.36
N GLN A 961 23.71 -15.49 -27.70
CA GLN A 961 25.07 -16.05 -27.57
C GLN A 961 26.06 -15.40 -28.55
N PHE A 962 25.58 -15.02 -29.74
CA PHE A 962 26.38 -14.28 -30.71
C PHE A 962 26.53 -12.82 -30.29
N ALA A 963 25.49 -12.20 -29.74
CA ALA A 963 25.58 -10.85 -29.15
C ALA A 963 26.62 -10.80 -28.01
N ILE A 964 26.60 -11.76 -27.08
CA ILE A 964 27.60 -11.88 -25.99
C ILE A 964 29.01 -12.09 -26.56
N LYS A 965 29.14 -12.90 -27.61
CA LYS A 965 30.43 -13.14 -28.26
C LYS A 965 30.95 -11.88 -28.97
N ALA A 966 30.08 -11.19 -29.71
CA ALA A 966 30.38 -9.94 -30.39
C ALA A 966 30.86 -8.87 -29.41
N SER A 967 30.17 -8.73 -28.27
CA SER A 967 30.52 -7.79 -27.22
C SER A 967 31.92 -8.04 -26.64
N LYS A 968 32.34 -9.32 -26.49
CA LYS A 968 33.68 -9.70 -26.01
C LYS A 968 34.79 -9.64 -27.06
N THR A 969 34.44 -9.72 -28.34
CA THR A 969 35.41 -9.78 -29.45
C THR A 969 35.58 -8.45 -30.17
N GLY A 970 34.79 -7.44 -29.81
CA GLY A 970 34.80 -6.12 -30.45
C GLY A 970 34.08 -6.07 -31.80
N ALA A 971 33.32 -7.10 -32.16
CA ALA A 971 32.56 -7.16 -33.40
C ALA A 971 31.20 -6.44 -33.26
N TRP A 972 31.23 -5.15 -32.97
CA TRP A 972 30.07 -4.30 -32.78
C TRP A 972 30.43 -2.83 -32.98
N HIS A 973 29.45 -1.98 -33.23
CA HIS A 973 29.61 -0.53 -33.34
C HIS A 973 28.43 0.20 -32.68
N VAL A 974 28.54 1.51 -32.46
CA VAL A 974 27.42 2.34 -31.99
C VAL A 974 26.74 2.97 -33.20
N ASP A 975 25.43 2.78 -33.33
CA ASP A 975 24.65 3.42 -34.40
C ASP A 975 24.59 4.94 -34.19
N ALA A 976 24.97 5.69 -35.23
CA ALA A 976 25.11 7.14 -35.14
C ALA A 976 23.78 7.92 -35.02
N ALA A 977 22.64 7.31 -35.37
CA ALA A 977 21.33 7.95 -35.32
C ALA A 977 20.58 7.69 -34.01
N THR A 978 20.81 6.51 -33.41
CA THR A 978 20.07 6.04 -32.23
C THR A 978 20.92 5.94 -30.97
N GLY A 979 22.26 5.94 -31.09
CA GLY A 979 23.18 5.76 -29.96
C GLY A 979 23.19 4.34 -29.39
N ALA A 980 22.49 3.39 -30.03
CA ALA A 980 22.38 2.01 -29.56
C ALA A 980 23.56 1.16 -30.08
N PRO A 981 24.08 0.21 -29.27
CA PRO A 981 25.08 -0.75 -29.73
C PRO A 981 24.48 -1.75 -30.72
N VAL A 982 25.14 -1.91 -31.86
CA VAL A 982 24.81 -2.86 -32.92
C VAL A 982 25.88 -3.96 -32.94
N VAL A 983 25.47 -5.19 -32.66
CA VAL A 983 26.36 -6.35 -32.63
C VAL A 983 26.32 -7.11 -33.96
N GLU A 984 27.49 -7.54 -34.44
CA GLU A 984 27.58 -8.41 -35.61
C GLU A 984 27.21 -9.85 -35.22
N THR A 985 26.19 -10.41 -35.87
CA THR A 985 25.83 -11.83 -35.71
C THR A 985 25.93 -12.56 -37.05
N PRO A 986 25.99 -13.91 -37.07
CA PRO A 986 25.98 -14.68 -38.32
C PRO A 986 24.74 -14.46 -39.21
N ASN A 987 23.66 -13.89 -38.66
CA ASN A 987 22.41 -13.62 -39.37
C ASN A 987 22.28 -12.13 -39.79
N GLY A 988 23.33 -11.33 -39.58
CA GLY A 988 23.33 -9.89 -39.81
C GLY A 988 23.55 -9.08 -38.53
N GLU A 989 23.62 -7.77 -38.70
CA GLU A 989 23.74 -6.81 -37.60
C GLU A 989 22.44 -6.73 -36.79
N VAL A 990 22.57 -6.67 -35.46
CA VAL A 990 21.44 -6.61 -34.54
C VAL A 990 21.65 -5.46 -33.55
N ALA A 991 20.72 -4.51 -33.54
CA ALA A 991 20.68 -3.46 -32.52
C ALA A 991 20.15 -4.01 -31.17
N LEU A 992 20.84 -3.68 -30.09
CA LEU A 992 20.39 -3.96 -28.73
C LEU A 992 19.42 -2.89 -28.23
N GLU A 993 18.38 -3.29 -27.51
CA GLU A 993 17.37 -2.39 -26.95
C GLU A 993 17.76 -1.89 -25.56
N ALA A 994 17.18 -0.77 -25.12
CA ALA A 994 17.44 -0.23 -23.79
C ALA A 994 17.12 -1.27 -22.69
N GLY A 995 18.07 -1.48 -21.77
CA GLY A 995 18.00 -2.52 -20.72
C GLY A 995 18.58 -3.89 -21.12
N GLU A 996 18.85 -4.12 -22.41
CA GLU A 996 19.52 -5.34 -22.90
C GLU A 996 21.05 -5.28 -22.85
N TYR A 997 21.61 -4.11 -22.56
CA TYR A 997 23.05 -3.88 -22.54
C TYR A 997 23.46 -2.88 -21.47
N GLU A 998 24.75 -2.89 -21.17
CA GLU A 998 25.47 -1.87 -20.43
C GLU A 998 26.67 -1.45 -21.30
N LEU A 999 26.71 -0.18 -21.69
CA LEU A 999 27.81 0.40 -22.45
C LEU A 999 28.75 1.09 -21.47
N ILE A 1000 29.93 0.51 -21.28
CA ILE A 1000 30.95 1.05 -20.39
C ILE A 1000 31.93 1.83 -21.25
N ASN A 1001 31.96 3.14 -21.05
CA ASN A 1001 32.94 4.01 -21.69
C ASN A 1001 34.11 4.20 -20.72
N ARG A 1002 35.32 3.77 -21.11
CA ARG A 1002 36.55 4.04 -20.36
C ARG A 1002 37.53 4.80 -21.25
N VAL A 1003 38.42 5.57 -20.65
CA VAL A 1003 39.47 6.29 -21.38
C VAL A 1003 40.82 5.69 -21.01
N GLU A 1004 41.59 5.30 -22.02
CA GLU A 1004 42.95 4.74 -21.88
C GLU A 1004 43.96 5.70 -22.53
N GLU A 1005 45.19 5.79 -21.99
CA GLU A 1005 46.28 6.53 -22.65
C GLU A 1005 46.87 5.71 -23.82
N GLU A 1006 47.11 6.34 -24.98
CA GLU A 1006 47.53 5.70 -26.24
C GLU A 1006 48.88 4.95 -26.15
N ASN A 1007 49.69 5.21 -25.13
CA ASN A 1007 51.03 4.62 -24.94
C ASN A 1007 51.17 3.82 -23.62
N ALA A 1008 50.11 3.16 -23.15
CA ALA A 1008 50.11 2.34 -21.93
C ALA A 1008 50.89 1.00 -22.05
N ALA A 1009 52.02 0.98 -22.75
CA ALA A 1009 52.97 -0.13 -22.64
C ALA A 1009 53.75 0.03 -21.32
N GLU A 1010 53.36 -0.74 -20.31
CA GLU A 1010 54.08 -0.97 -19.04
C GLU A 1010 53.97 0.06 -17.90
N VAL A 1011 52.80 0.63 -17.54
CA VAL A 1011 52.48 0.92 -16.11
C VAL A 1011 50.97 0.97 -15.86
N ASP A 1012 50.49 0.17 -14.90
CA ASP A 1012 49.10 0.09 -14.40
C ASP A 1012 48.73 1.31 -13.49
N ALA A 1013 49.10 2.53 -13.92
CA ALA A 1013 49.26 3.71 -13.05
C ALA A 1013 48.09 4.72 -13.02
N SER A 1014 47.13 4.65 -13.93
CA SER A 1014 45.99 5.58 -13.99
C SER A 1014 44.65 4.85 -14.14
N VAL A 1015 43.60 5.38 -13.51
CA VAL A 1015 42.24 4.81 -13.54
C VAL A 1015 41.24 5.85 -14.00
N SER A 1016 40.22 5.47 -14.78
CA SER A 1016 39.26 6.42 -15.35
C SER A 1016 37.80 6.01 -15.13
N ALA A 1017 36.90 7.01 -15.08
CA ALA A 1017 35.47 6.83 -14.95
C ALA A 1017 34.70 7.85 -15.79
N ALA A 1018 33.58 7.42 -16.37
CA ALA A 1018 32.61 8.31 -17.02
C ALA A 1018 31.79 9.08 -15.98
N LEU A 1019 31.42 10.31 -16.33
CA LEU A 1019 30.52 11.14 -15.52
C LEU A 1019 29.05 10.95 -15.95
N PRO A 1020 28.08 11.01 -15.02
CA PRO A 1020 26.67 10.76 -15.31
C PRO A 1020 26.06 11.63 -16.41
N THR A 1021 26.38 12.93 -16.44
CA THR A 1021 25.86 13.86 -17.45
C THR A 1021 26.87 14.16 -18.57
N GLY A 1022 27.84 13.25 -18.78
CA GLY A 1022 28.85 13.36 -19.83
C GLY A 1022 30.19 13.94 -19.35
N GLY A 1023 31.26 13.49 -20.00
CA GLY A 1023 32.64 13.75 -19.60
C GLY A 1023 33.32 12.54 -18.91
N PHE A 1024 34.60 12.69 -18.58
CA PHE A 1024 35.40 11.66 -17.91
C PHE A 1024 36.33 12.26 -16.87
N VAL A 1025 36.69 11.45 -15.89
CA VAL A 1025 37.78 11.74 -14.96
C VAL A 1025 38.84 10.65 -15.06
N ILE A 1026 40.11 11.03 -15.05
CA ILE A 1026 41.27 10.13 -15.10
C ILE A 1026 42.18 10.48 -13.94
N LEU A 1027 42.34 9.55 -13.01
CA LEU A 1027 43.08 9.73 -11.78
C LEU A 1027 44.45 9.04 -11.88
N ASP A 1028 45.51 9.81 -11.63
CA ASP A 1028 46.86 9.27 -11.45
C ASP A 1028 46.98 8.65 -10.05
N THR A 1029 47.31 7.36 -9.98
CA THR A 1029 47.41 6.60 -8.72
C THR A 1029 48.86 6.40 -8.24
N VAL A 1030 49.86 6.93 -8.95
CA VAL A 1030 51.26 6.78 -8.60
C VAL A 1030 51.60 7.57 -7.32
N LEU A 1031 52.12 6.86 -6.32
CA LEU A 1031 52.57 7.46 -5.06
C LEU A 1031 54.09 7.68 -5.10
N THR A 1032 54.51 8.94 -5.00
CA THR A 1032 55.91 9.29 -4.76
C THR A 1032 56.21 9.29 -3.27
N ALA A 1033 57.48 9.14 -2.87
CA ALA A 1033 57.88 9.20 -1.46
C ALA A 1033 57.40 10.50 -0.76
N ASP A 1034 57.34 11.61 -1.50
CA ASP A 1034 56.83 12.89 -0.99
C ASP A 1034 55.32 12.85 -0.69
N LEU A 1035 54.53 12.23 -1.58
CA LEU A 1035 53.10 12.06 -1.38
C LEU A 1035 52.82 11.09 -0.23
N GLU A 1036 53.57 10.00 -0.12
CA GLU A 1036 53.46 9.05 1.00
C GLU A 1036 53.76 9.72 2.35
N ALA A 1037 54.84 10.51 2.41
CA ALA A 1037 55.21 11.27 3.60
C ALA A 1037 54.14 12.31 4.00
N GLU A 1038 53.56 13.04 3.04
CA GLU A 1038 52.45 13.97 3.32
C GLU A 1038 51.18 13.23 3.77
N GLY A 1039 50.88 12.08 3.16
CA GLY A 1039 49.77 11.23 3.56
C GLY A 1039 49.90 10.74 5.00
N TYR A 1040 51.13 10.40 5.42
CA TYR A 1040 51.43 10.07 6.82
C TYR A 1040 51.26 11.28 7.75
N ALA A 1041 51.75 12.46 7.35
CA ALA A 1041 51.55 13.69 8.12
C ALA A 1041 50.06 14.01 8.34
N ARG A 1042 49.20 13.77 7.35
CA ARG A 1042 47.74 13.94 7.48
C ARG A 1042 47.10 12.91 8.43
N ASP A 1043 47.62 11.69 8.51
CA ASP A 1043 47.20 10.73 9.55
C ASP A 1043 47.56 11.22 10.94
N VAL A 1044 48.76 11.79 11.09
CA VAL A 1044 49.20 12.36 12.36
C VAL A 1044 48.28 13.51 12.78
N ILE A 1045 47.95 14.43 11.86
CA ILE A 1045 46.99 15.52 12.13
C ILE A 1045 45.66 14.95 12.64
N ARG A 1046 45.11 13.93 11.97
CA ARG A 1046 43.88 13.27 12.40
C ARG A 1046 44.00 12.70 13.82
N ALA A 1047 45.08 11.96 14.11
CA ALA A 1047 45.31 11.40 15.43
C ALA A 1047 45.42 12.48 16.51
N VAL A 1048 46.00 13.65 16.18
CA VAL A 1048 46.03 14.81 17.07
C VAL A 1048 44.65 15.38 17.32
N GLN A 1049 43.84 15.56 16.27
CA GLN A 1049 42.48 16.07 16.42
C GLN A 1049 41.57 15.12 17.21
N ASP A 1050 41.68 13.80 16.97
CA ASP A 1050 40.97 12.79 17.75
C ASP A 1050 41.38 12.83 19.23
N THR A 1051 42.67 13.05 19.52
CA THR A 1051 43.20 13.18 20.89
C THR A 1051 42.73 14.49 21.55
N ARG A 1052 42.72 15.61 20.83
CA ARG A 1052 42.18 16.90 21.30
C ARG A 1052 40.71 16.75 21.71
N LYS A 1053 39.92 16.07 20.89
CA LYS A 1053 38.52 15.78 21.17
C LYS A 1053 38.34 14.86 22.37
N ALA A 1054 39.16 13.82 22.50
CA ALA A 1054 39.14 12.92 23.66
C ALA A 1054 39.54 13.62 24.98
N ALA A 1055 40.35 14.69 24.88
CA ALA A 1055 40.77 15.52 26.00
C ALA A 1055 39.77 16.67 26.31
N ASP A 1056 38.61 16.70 25.66
CA ASP A 1056 37.55 17.72 25.83
C ASP A 1056 38.05 19.16 25.64
N LEU A 1057 39.04 19.33 24.75
CA LEU A 1057 39.57 20.65 24.38
C LEU A 1057 38.61 21.36 23.41
N ASP A 1058 38.48 22.68 23.58
CA ASP A 1058 37.73 23.48 22.62
C ASP A 1058 38.46 23.47 21.27
N ILE A 1059 37.69 23.53 20.20
CA ILE A 1059 38.20 23.55 18.83
C ILE A 1059 39.11 24.77 18.57
N ALA A 1060 38.93 25.88 19.29
CA ALA A 1060 39.79 27.07 19.22
C ALA A 1060 41.04 26.98 20.12
N ASP A 1061 41.17 25.95 20.98
CA ASP A 1061 42.27 25.86 21.94
C ASP A 1061 43.61 25.63 21.25
N ARG A 1062 44.62 26.42 21.62
CA ARG A 1062 46.01 26.21 21.21
C ARG A 1062 46.65 25.14 22.09
N ILE A 1063 47.55 24.33 21.53
CA ILE A 1063 48.13 23.17 22.23
C ILE A 1063 49.65 23.14 22.24
N ALA A 1064 50.22 22.56 23.29
CA ALA A 1064 51.54 21.97 23.26
C ALA A 1064 51.43 20.51 22.78
N LEU A 1065 52.13 20.17 21.70
CA LEU A 1065 52.04 18.87 21.03
C LEU A 1065 53.35 18.09 21.18
N VAL A 1066 53.26 16.87 21.69
CA VAL A 1066 54.35 15.88 21.69
C VAL A 1066 53.89 14.64 20.93
N LEU A 1067 54.65 14.29 19.89
CA LEU A 1067 54.43 13.10 19.06
C LEU A 1067 55.48 12.04 19.36
N THR A 1068 55.05 10.81 19.55
CA THR A 1068 55.90 9.62 19.48
C THR A 1068 55.70 8.98 18.11
N VAL A 1069 56.73 8.83 17.30
CA VAL A 1069 56.62 8.42 15.88
C VAL A 1069 57.53 7.21 15.62
N PRO A 1070 57.07 6.19 14.86
CA PRO A 1070 57.91 5.11 14.37
C PRO A 1070 59.17 5.63 13.66
N SER A 1071 60.33 4.99 13.91
CA SER A 1071 61.63 5.42 13.38
C SER A 1071 61.65 5.67 11.87
N ALA A 1072 60.93 4.84 11.11
CA ALA A 1072 60.81 4.95 9.66
C ALA A 1072 60.07 6.22 9.19
N ASN A 1073 59.24 6.84 10.01
CA ASN A 1073 58.41 8.01 9.66
C ASN A 1073 58.78 9.29 10.40
N VAL A 1074 59.81 9.28 11.26
CA VAL A 1074 60.30 10.49 11.95
C VAL A 1074 60.69 11.57 10.94
N ALA A 1075 61.40 11.18 9.87
CA ALA A 1075 61.79 12.10 8.80
C ALA A 1075 60.59 12.71 8.07
N ASP A 1076 59.52 11.93 7.86
CA ASP A 1076 58.28 12.38 7.22
C ASP A 1076 57.55 13.41 8.09
N VAL A 1077 57.42 13.14 9.39
CA VAL A 1077 56.78 14.06 10.34
C VAL A 1077 57.58 15.35 10.51
N GLU A 1078 58.91 15.26 10.58
CA GLU A 1078 59.76 16.45 10.64
C GLU A 1078 59.68 17.28 9.36
N ARG A 1079 59.61 16.64 8.20
CA ARG A 1079 59.45 17.31 6.91
C ARG A 1079 58.14 18.11 6.81
N PHE A 1080 57.06 17.60 7.39
CA PHE A 1080 55.74 18.24 7.40
C PHE A 1080 55.38 18.88 8.75
N ARG A 1081 56.37 19.17 9.59
CA ARG A 1081 56.20 19.77 10.92
C ARG A 1081 55.29 21.00 10.91
N ASP A 1082 55.53 21.93 9.99
CA ASP A 1082 54.79 23.19 9.93
C ASP A 1082 53.33 22.97 9.56
N LEU A 1083 53.05 22.04 8.64
CA LEU A 1083 51.69 21.64 8.27
C LEU A 1083 50.97 21.05 9.48
N ILE A 1084 51.60 20.10 10.19
CA ILE A 1084 50.98 19.46 11.35
C ILE A 1084 50.76 20.48 12.46
N ALA A 1085 51.73 21.35 12.74
CA ALA A 1085 51.60 22.38 13.76
C ALA A 1085 50.50 23.40 13.45
N HIS A 1086 50.39 23.83 12.20
CA HIS A 1086 49.36 24.76 11.75
C HIS A 1086 47.95 24.15 11.88
N GLU A 1087 47.74 22.97 11.28
CA GLU A 1087 46.44 22.28 11.23
C GLU A 1087 45.95 21.80 12.61
N THR A 1088 46.84 21.73 13.60
CA THR A 1088 46.50 21.30 14.97
C THR A 1088 46.53 22.42 16.00
N LEU A 1089 46.76 23.67 15.56
CA LEU A 1089 46.92 24.86 16.43
C LEU A 1089 48.03 24.68 17.49
N ALA A 1090 49.08 23.95 17.15
CA ALA A 1090 50.19 23.69 18.06
C ALA A 1090 51.12 24.91 18.18
N THR A 1091 51.32 25.39 19.41
CA THR A 1091 52.25 26.48 19.74
C THR A 1091 53.64 25.95 20.11
N SER A 1092 53.75 24.67 20.46
CA SER A 1092 55.00 23.95 20.60
C SER A 1092 54.87 22.52 20.06
N PHE A 1093 55.94 22.00 19.45
CA PHE A 1093 55.93 20.74 18.71
C PHE A 1093 57.23 19.96 18.98
N ALA A 1094 57.12 18.79 19.62
CA ALA A 1094 58.25 17.90 19.87
C ALA A 1094 57.99 16.50 19.30
N VAL A 1095 59.00 15.91 18.64
CA VAL A 1095 58.94 14.54 18.11
C VAL A 1095 59.90 13.66 18.91
N LYS A 1096 59.42 12.48 19.30
CA LYS A 1096 60.17 11.41 19.96
C LYS A 1096 60.07 10.16 19.08
N GLU A 1097 61.16 9.41 18.98
CA GLU A 1097 61.15 8.11 18.30
C GLU A 1097 60.53 7.04 19.22
N GLY A 1098 59.66 6.18 18.67
CA GLY A 1098 59.02 5.07 19.38
C GLY A 1098 58.59 3.93 18.46
N ALA A 1099 57.90 2.93 19.00
CA ALA A 1099 57.45 1.77 18.23
C ALA A 1099 56.14 2.00 17.45
N GLU A 1100 55.27 2.88 17.95
CA GLU A 1100 53.97 3.20 17.38
C GLU A 1100 53.70 4.72 17.46
N LEU A 1101 52.71 5.20 16.70
CA LEU A 1101 52.29 6.60 16.76
C LEU A 1101 51.57 6.88 18.11
N GLY A 1102 52.17 7.71 18.94
CA GLY A 1102 51.59 8.22 20.18
C GLY A 1102 51.41 9.73 20.13
N VAL A 1103 50.30 10.23 20.68
CA VAL A 1103 49.99 11.67 20.67
C VAL A 1103 49.69 12.15 22.09
N GLU A 1104 50.39 13.19 22.51
CA GLU A 1104 50.14 13.91 23.77
C GLU A 1104 49.82 15.38 23.45
N VAL A 1105 48.66 15.85 23.91
CA VAL A 1105 48.22 17.25 23.76
C VAL A 1105 47.91 17.85 25.12
N VAL A 1106 48.38 19.08 25.34
CA VAL A 1106 48.06 19.87 26.54
C VAL A 1106 47.64 21.27 26.09
N LYS A 1107 46.60 21.85 26.68
CA LYS A 1107 46.19 23.23 26.41
C LYS A 1107 47.34 24.19 26.74
N ALA A 1108 47.71 25.02 25.78
CA ALA A 1108 48.83 25.96 25.86
C ALA A 1108 48.51 27.21 26.68
#